data_AF-A0A3D8RET4-F1
#
_entry.id   AF-A0A3D8RET4-F1
#
_cell.length_a   1.000
_cell.length_b   1.000
_cell.length_c   1.000
_cell.angle_alpha   90.00
_cell.angle_beta   90.00
_cell.angle_gamma   90.00
#
_symmetry.space_group_name_H-M   'P 1'
#
loop_
_entity.id
_entity.type
_entity.pdbx_description
1 polymer ?
#
loop_
_entity_poly.entity_id
_entity_poly.type
_entity_poly.pdbx_seq_one_letter_code
_entity_poly.pdbx_strand_id
1 'polypeptide(L)'
;MDTQNNPVTPRITHARKAPGSTNILKNLKERLRGDRAKSRGSLSSSAAPSPVSTKDRRTPDRSFAPSPIESPIKSPLEHSRVSLPMSPPPRPASAGLAPHTGDTQVSASQSLDGLLSIREIPLTFAVDVSGSTTGRILRQEQDAILAVSANSQSHDLVSRSTILPWSHKSHPPRNLATVESLTSGGGTDPGALLENAACKARLRNSGLWFLLTDGQIDEPLVHRFANAIPEAGIHGTACVIVLFGYTAASPFDCNVSVGMSVFAVAPHCIFLFHDVRTGLVYVFQAKGCFANMLSEDRQFSVFGKRTAWEDLATITYESLSSVRVPAPTELPRDTVLLPDGRHFDLRDIYNDTVSEADKLDLLSDYSALDVIILAAKTRGQDELVKDWIAKSRSVTVSKDSRFLQRDDIGGAAKSTLLSLVNVVIKPEILGTQPDQFWQALYASDTSPAAHAIKSRLRHLHSANWSQFLVRVETECDLPTKMNQVFDDVLTTMNIFARHPVSPSLLTPMTSPDVDDTAFEPAEHVKRSSPLARKDHPLSDPTSPYPPPRSHPSFVGRDLLFLPGYRGNRVAPAQMNDSPSYQTCPICGQSNSIQCLLLQINREASSTPHFPQINSKARHKYPLVLGNYPETDVILPLTACDACAFVLLQVEGLPNGERVDAALPLISPRDENNRRQWLQTLNKVYQHRFHEGITLLVFLSSLCSTIEDLFESHPSAANFLECLQWCCREVSELDGIPRTAGITPVGSPMSEYVDTGVSFTDALILAFCHPNRMIYQLPFLSYPIEGFVAIVSLASQVEDIEPFQIELFAWKRLLYHLGERHLAIRQQIGPNESDAKLRGILFEPAITSPLSGTSSSASPSTRVGPSPILSISLAVLGDSYFLPESSGVAIQFQRMGDYFAPIETTADYHAALAVFLHTLLHVSSVYENGLLDAEGLFTRLRYRADKVQRAVEDSHDVFEEPKLVGSGNVTALVEEGYSLN
;
A
#
# COMPACT_ATOMS: atom_id res chain seq x y z
N MET A 1 33.16 71.69 -15.67
CA MET A 1 33.70 70.37 -15.26
C MET A 1 32.57 69.37 -15.39
N ASP A 2 32.00 69.20 -16.57
CA ASP A 2 32.53 68.48 -17.75
C ASP A 2 32.47 66.95 -17.54
N THR A 3 31.46 66.33 -18.17
CA THR A 3 31.56 65.34 -19.28
C THR A 3 31.68 63.89 -18.78
N GLN A 4 31.08 62.84 -19.34
CA GLN A 4 30.36 62.62 -20.60
C GLN A 4 29.62 61.26 -20.57
N ASN A 5 28.76 61.07 -21.56
CA ASN A 5 27.77 60.02 -21.84
C ASN A 5 28.25 58.58 -22.15
N ASN A 6 27.24 57.67 -22.19
CA ASN A 6 26.97 56.56 -23.14
C ASN A 6 27.23 55.08 -22.70
N PRO A 7 26.56 54.06 -23.30
CA PRO A 7 25.20 53.59 -22.95
C PRO A 7 25.09 52.04 -22.83
N VAL A 8 23.86 51.55 -22.62
CA VAL A 8 23.42 50.15 -22.41
C VAL A 8 23.65 49.23 -23.62
N THR A 9 24.08 47.98 -23.37
CA THR A 9 23.85 46.77 -24.20
C THR A 9 23.79 45.52 -23.29
N PRO A 10 22.83 44.59 -23.47
CA PRO A 10 22.69 43.42 -22.59
C PRO A 10 23.65 42.30 -22.99
N ARG A 11 24.36 41.76 -21.99
CA ARG A 11 25.19 40.55 -22.10
C ARG A 11 24.32 39.29 -22.09
N ILE A 12 24.45 38.51 -23.15
CA ILE A 12 24.07 37.09 -23.22
C ILE A 12 24.89 36.33 -22.17
N THR A 13 24.23 35.71 -21.20
CA THR A 13 24.86 34.76 -20.26
C THR A 13 24.40 33.35 -20.57
N HIS A 14 25.37 32.53 -20.99
CA HIS A 14 25.27 31.09 -21.22
C HIS A 14 24.61 30.33 -20.06
N ALA A 15 23.57 29.56 -20.36
CA ALA A 15 23.02 28.56 -19.45
C ALA A 15 24.00 27.36 -19.33
N ARG A 16 24.36 27.03 -18.10
CA ARG A 16 25.16 25.87 -17.72
C ARG A 16 24.38 24.57 -18.00
N LYS A 17 24.93 23.69 -18.84
CA LYS A 17 24.56 22.28 -18.93
C LYS A 17 24.76 21.59 -17.58
N ALA A 18 23.71 21.02 -17.00
CA ALA A 18 23.81 20.03 -15.93
C ALA A 18 24.07 18.62 -16.54
N PRO A 19 24.92 17.77 -15.92
CA PRO A 19 25.29 16.48 -16.49
C PRO A 19 24.29 15.39 -16.05
N GLY A 20 23.29 15.09 -16.89
CA GLY A 20 22.33 14.01 -16.65
C GLY A 20 22.07 13.08 -17.84
N SER A 21 22.37 13.51 -19.06
CA SER A 21 21.91 12.87 -20.31
C SER A 21 22.81 11.75 -20.87
N THR A 22 23.96 11.46 -20.24
CA THR A 22 24.89 10.43 -20.76
C THR A 22 24.77 9.06 -20.09
N ASN A 23 24.02 8.91 -19.00
CA ASN A 23 23.91 7.63 -18.27
C ASN A 23 22.80 6.68 -18.77
N ILE A 24 21.71 7.20 -19.36
CA ILE A 24 20.59 6.37 -19.84
C ILE A 24 20.97 5.60 -21.12
N LEU A 25 21.65 6.27 -22.07
CA LEU A 25 22.18 5.65 -23.29
C LEU A 25 23.29 4.63 -23.04
N LYS A 26 24.03 4.75 -21.93
CA LYS A 26 25.08 3.82 -21.53
C LYS A 26 24.49 2.53 -20.95
N ASN A 27 23.49 2.66 -20.09
CA ASN A 27 22.79 1.51 -19.50
C ASN A 27 22.02 0.68 -20.53
N LEU A 28 21.44 1.31 -21.57
CA LEU A 28 20.77 0.59 -22.65
C LEU A 28 21.77 -0.16 -23.56
N LYS A 29 22.93 0.44 -23.85
CA LYS A 29 24.00 -0.19 -24.65
C LYS A 29 24.74 -1.31 -23.90
N GLU A 30 24.88 -1.22 -22.58
CA GLU A 30 25.51 -2.27 -21.77
C GLU A 30 24.59 -3.48 -21.57
N ARG A 31 23.28 -3.27 -21.40
CA ARG A 31 22.27 -4.36 -21.38
C ARG A 31 22.21 -5.13 -22.70
N LEU A 32 22.23 -4.43 -23.84
CA LEU A 32 22.21 -5.06 -25.18
C LEU A 32 23.52 -5.80 -25.54
N ARG A 33 24.63 -5.52 -24.84
CA ARG A 33 25.90 -6.27 -25.01
C ARG A 33 26.00 -7.51 -24.12
N GLY A 34 25.32 -7.55 -22.98
CA GLY A 34 25.31 -8.69 -22.06
C GLY A 34 24.66 -9.95 -22.65
N ASP A 35 23.61 -9.79 -23.46
CA ASP A 35 22.83 -10.92 -23.98
C ASP A 35 23.45 -11.60 -25.21
N ARG A 36 24.42 -10.94 -25.87
CA ARG A 36 25.18 -11.54 -26.99
C ARG A 36 26.34 -12.45 -26.53
N ALA A 37 26.71 -12.41 -25.25
CA ALA A 37 27.81 -13.19 -24.69
C ALA A 37 27.38 -14.56 -24.09
N LYS A 38 26.07 -14.84 -23.98
CA LYS A 38 25.56 -16.08 -23.36
C LYS A 38 25.13 -17.19 -24.32
N SER A 39 25.28 -17.03 -25.64
CA SER A 39 24.82 -18.04 -26.63
C SER A 39 25.93 -18.83 -27.35
N ARG A 40 27.17 -18.83 -26.86
CA ARG A 40 28.23 -19.70 -27.40
C ARG A 40 29.02 -20.38 -26.27
N GLY A 41 28.63 -21.62 -25.95
CA GLY A 41 29.39 -22.46 -25.02
C GLY A 41 28.79 -23.85 -24.77
N SER A 42 29.39 -24.85 -25.41
CA SER A 42 29.43 -26.29 -25.06
C SER A 42 28.23 -27.21 -25.37
N LEU A 43 28.46 -28.05 -26.38
CA LEU A 43 27.97 -29.43 -26.51
C LEU A 43 28.67 -30.33 -25.47
N SER A 44 27.95 -31.24 -24.82
CA SER A 44 28.26 -32.70 -24.77
C SER A 44 27.53 -33.48 -23.65
N SER A 45 27.19 -34.73 -23.99
CA SER A 45 26.74 -35.89 -23.17
C SER A 45 25.30 -35.86 -22.64
N SER A 46 24.37 -36.71 -23.10
CA SER A 46 24.26 -38.19 -23.05
C SER A 46 23.77 -38.72 -21.70
N ALA A 47 22.45 -38.93 -21.57
CA ALA A 47 21.85 -40.12 -20.95
C ALA A 47 20.34 -40.18 -21.27
N ALA A 48 19.90 -41.31 -21.83
CA ALA A 48 18.51 -41.57 -22.23
C ALA A 48 17.60 -41.92 -21.02
N PRO A 49 16.26 -41.75 -21.17
CA PRO A 49 15.25 -41.95 -20.12
C PRO A 49 14.47 -43.26 -20.28
N SER A 50 13.69 -43.65 -19.25
CA SER A 50 12.61 -44.65 -19.35
C SER A 50 11.69 -44.63 -18.10
N PRO A 51 10.43 -45.11 -18.18
CA PRO A 51 9.24 -44.24 -18.05
C PRO A 51 8.16 -44.76 -17.10
N VAL A 52 7.17 -43.93 -16.71
CA VAL A 52 5.88 -44.42 -16.16
C VAL A 52 4.70 -43.50 -16.55
N SER A 53 3.82 -44.09 -17.38
CA SER A 53 2.34 -44.08 -17.37
C SER A 53 1.50 -42.79 -17.50
N THR A 54 1.08 -42.55 -18.75
CA THR A 54 -0.29 -42.40 -19.29
C THR A 54 -1.52 -42.09 -18.40
N LYS A 55 -2.33 -41.15 -18.94
CA LYS A 55 -3.81 -40.96 -18.94
C LYS A 55 -4.18 -39.54 -18.46
N ASP A 56 -5.02 -38.72 -19.10
CA ASP A 56 -5.99 -38.90 -20.16
C ASP A 56 -6.14 -37.61 -20.99
N ARG A 57 -6.48 -37.78 -22.26
CA ARG A 57 -6.75 -36.74 -23.25
C ARG A 57 -8.23 -36.86 -23.63
N ARG A 58 -9.02 -35.80 -23.51
CA ARG A 58 -10.24 -35.58 -24.31
C ARG A 58 -10.62 -34.10 -24.35
N THR A 59 -10.57 -33.54 -25.55
CA THR A 59 -11.17 -32.27 -25.97
C THR A 59 -12.52 -32.55 -26.66
N PRO A 60 -13.22 -31.58 -27.28
CA PRO A 60 -14.47 -31.00 -26.79
C PRO A 60 -15.66 -31.28 -27.74
N ASP A 61 -16.88 -30.89 -27.38
CA ASP A 61 -17.86 -30.55 -28.41
C ASP A 61 -18.92 -29.53 -27.99
N ARG A 62 -19.35 -28.74 -28.97
CA ARG A 62 -20.24 -27.57 -28.93
C ARG A 62 -21.72 -27.96 -29.05
N SER A 63 -22.62 -27.16 -28.46
CA SER A 63 -23.80 -26.62 -29.19
C SER A 63 -24.64 -25.61 -28.37
N PHE A 64 -24.85 -24.45 -28.98
CA PHE A 64 -25.91 -23.43 -28.84
C PHE A 64 -27.33 -24.06 -29.01
N ALA A 65 -28.50 -23.54 -28.62
CA ALA A 65 -29.00 -22.35 -27.90
C ALA A 65 -30.52 -22.59 -27.56
N PRO A 66 -31.47 -21.62 -27.53
CA PRO A 66 -32.08 -21.04 -26.32
C PRO A 66 -33.64 -21.18 -26.25
N SER A 67 -34.27 -20.59 -25.20
CA SER A 67 -35.62 -19.94 -25.12
C SER A 67 -36.37 -20.27 -23.80
N PRO A 68 -37.54 -19.67 -23.45
CA PRO A 68 -37.72 -18.28 -23.00
C PRO A 68 -38.68 -18.11 -21.77
N ILE A 69 -38.63 -16.92 -21.14
CA ILE A 69 -39.72 -16.08 -20.54
C ILE A 69 -40.78 -16.73 -19.62
N GLU A 70 -40.91 -16.25 -18.37
CA GLU A 70 -42.10 -15.56 -17.80
C GLU A 70 -42.07 -15.53 -16.25
N SER A 71 -42.11 -14.31 -15.70
CA SER A 71 -42.58 -14.00 -14.35
C SER A 71 -44.11 -13.81 -14.37
N PRO A 72 -44.81 -13.90 -13.22
CA PRO A 72 -45.18 -12.63 -12.59
C PRO A 72 -45.30 -12.63 -11.06
N ILE A 73 -45.26 -11.39 -10.56
CA ILE A 73 -45.48 -10.85 -9.21
C ILE A 73 -46.91 -11.13 -8.68
N LYS A 74 -47.07 -11.30 -7.35
CA LYS A 74 -48.18 -10.75 -6.53
C LYS A 74 -48.03 -11.02 -5.02
N SER A 75 -48.02 -9.95 -4.22
CA SER A 75 -48.61 -9.83 -2.87
C SER A 75 -49.95 -9.04 -3.01
N PRO A 76 -50.79 -8.71 -1.98
CA PRO A 76 -50.62 -8.72 -0.51
C PRO A 76 -51.91 -9.06 0.34
N LEU A 77 -51.85 -8.82 1.68
CA LEU A 77 -52.91 -8.42 2.67
C LEU A 77 -53.44 -9.41 3.75
N GLU A 78 -53.02 -9.11 5.01
CA GLU A 78 -53.76 -8.75 6.25
C GLU A 78 -54.95 -9.52 6.91
N HIS A 79 -54.81 -9.65 8.25
CA HIS A 79 -55.78 -9.61 9.39
C HIS A 79 -56.79 -10.75 9.69
N SER A 80 -56.68 -11.42 10.86
CA SER A 80 -57.40 -11.05 12.12
C SER A 80 -57.35 -12.09 13.28
N ARG A 81 -57.56 -11.55 14.48
CA ARG A 81 -57.49 -12.07 15.88
C ARG A 81 -58.56 -13.11 16.31
N VAL A 82 -58.24 -13.93 17.33
CA VAL A 82 -59.11 -14.29 18.50
C VAL A 82 -58.23 -14.60 19.75
N SER A 83 -58.75 -14.33 20.95
CA SER A 83 -58.06 -14.09 22.23
C SER A 83 -58.41 -15.08 23.38
N LEU A 84 -57.43 -15.38 24.26
CA LEU A 84 -57.43 -15.58 25.76
C LEU A 84 -58.13 -16.82 26.42
N PRO A 85 -57.87 -17.21 27.72
CA PRO A 85 -57.07 -16.58 28.82
C PRO A 85 -56.21 -17.51 29.76
N MET A 86 -55.52 -16.86 30.72
CA MET A 86 -55.16 -17.26 32.12
C MET A 86 -53.70 -17.63 32.52
N SER A 87 -53.03 -16.59 33.06
CA SER A 87 -52.21 -16.46 34.30
C SER A 87 -50.98 -17.34 34.63
N PRO A 88 -49.85 -16.73 35.08
CA PRO A 88 -48.62 -17.41 35.50
C PRO A 88 -48.42 -17.44 37.05
N PRO A 89 -47.57 -18.34 37.58
CA PRO A 89 -46.97 -18.23 38.91
C PRO A 89 -45.40 -18.09 38.82
N PRO A 90 -44.64 -17.87 39.91
CA PRO A 90 -44.03 -16.58 40.22
C PRO A 90 -42.49 -16.56 40.24
N ARG A 91 -41.90 -15.35 40.24
CA ARG A 91 -40.47 -15.06 40.47
C ARG A 91 -40.06 -15.24 41.94
N PRO A 92 -38.77 -15.51 42.20
CA PRO A 92 -38.07 -14.89 43.33
C PRO A 92 -36.85 -14.04 42.90
N ALA A 93 -36.85 -12.83 43.45
CA ALA A 93 -35.74 -11.98 43.90
C ALA A 93 -34.50 -11.78 43.02
N SER A 94 -34.51 -10.64 42.33
CA SER A 94 -33.35 -9.84 41.93
C SER A 94 -32.67 -9.21 43.16
N ALA A 95 -31.41 -9.56 43.42
CA ALA A 95 -30.50 -8.76 44.24
C ALA A 95 -29.53 -8.04 43.29
N GLY A 96 -29.61 -6.72 43.26
CA GLY A 96 -28.75 -5.87 42.45
C GLY A 96 -27.32 -5.83 42.98
N LEU A 97 -26.36 -5.82 42.07
CA LEU A 97 -25.00 -5.35 42.35
C LEU A 97 -24.95 -3.86 41.99
N ALA A 98 -24.82 -3.04 43.03
CA ALA A 98 -24.64 -1.60 42.93
C ALA A 98 -23.28 -1.25 42.31
N PRO A 99 -23.15 -0.08 41.65
CA PRO A 99 -21.88 0.41 41.14
C PRO A 99 -21.05 0.97 42.31
N HIS A 100 -19.92 0.34 42.61
CA HIS A 100 -18.94 0.92 43.53
C HIS A 100 -18.01 1.86 42.77
N THR A 101 -18.39 3.14 42.75
CA THR A 101 -17.44 4.25 42.75
C THR A 101 -16.75 4.25 44.12
N GLY A 102 -15.44 4.04 44.12
CA GLY A 102 -14.61 4.12 45.30
C GLY A 102 -13.15 4.25 44.89
N ASP A 103 -12.70 5.49 44.70
CA ASP A 103 -11.28 5.82 44.79
C ASP A 103 -10.82 5.40 46.19
N THR A 104 -10.08 4.31 46.25
CA THR A 104 -9.30 3.93 47.43
C THR A 104 -7.92 3.62 46.91
N GLN A 105 -6.95 4.50 47.22
CA GLN A 105 -5.54 4.15 47.21
C GLN A 105 -5.37 2.94 48.13
N VAL A 106 -5.37 1.74 47.56
CA VAL A 106 -5.00 0.52 48.27
C VAL A 106 -3.50 0.39 48.13
N SER A 107 -2.79 0.96 49.10
CA SER A 107 -1.43 0.52 49.42
C SER A 107 -1.45 -0.99 49.57
N ALA A 108 -0.56 -1.70 48.87
CA ALA A 108 -0.35 -3.14 48.98
C ALA A 108 -0.13 -3.52 50.46
N SER A 109 -1.23 -3.88 51.11
CA SER A 109 -1.27 -4.37 52.48
C SER A 109 -2.07 -5.65 52.40
N GLN A 110 -1.40 -6.71 51.92
CA GLN A 110 -1.84 -8.06 52.21
C GLN A 110 -2.00 -8.16 53.73
N SER A 111 -3.16 -8.62 54.19
CA SER A 111 -3.44 -8.83 55.61
C SER A 111 -2.31 -9.64 56.24
N LEU A 112 -1.66 -9.07 57.26
CA LEU A 112 -0.56 -9.66 58.03
C LEU A 112 -0.96 -10.89 58.87
N ASP A 113 -2.21 -11.33 58.78
CA ASP A 113 -2.72 -12.53 59.46
C ASP A 113 -2.40 -13.79 58.65
N GLY A 114 -1.34 -14.51 59.03
CA GLY A 114 -1.05 -15.87 58.53
C GLY A 114 0.34 -16.13 57.95
N LEU A 115 1.27 -15.17 58.00
CA LEU A 115 2.66 -15.38 57.58
C LEU A 115 3.45 -16.15 58.64
N LEU A 116 3.99 -17.32 58.30
CA LEU A 116 4.79 -18.16 59.18
C LEU A 116 6.28 -18.01 58.87
N SER A 117 7.13 -18.01 59.90
CA SER A 117 8.57 -18.11 59.67
C SER A 117 8.90 -19.51 59.16
N ILE A 118 9.87 -19.62 58.24
CA ILE A 118 10.43 -20.93 57.82
C ILE A 118 10.92 -21.75 59.03
N ARG A 119 11.31 -21.07 60.13
CA ARG A 119 11.74 -21.71 61.38
C ARG A 119 10.63 -22.42 62.16
N GLU A 120 9.37 -22.14 61.84
CA GLU A 120 8.20 -22.55 62.62
C GLU A 120 7.35 -23.62 61.90
N ILE A 121 7.74 -24.02 60.69
CA ILE A 121 6.99 -24.97 59.86
C ILE A 121 7.80 -26.24 59.57
N PRO A 122 7.17 -27.44 59.52
CA PRO A 122 7.82 -28.64 59.01
C PRO A 122 8.18 -28.48 57.51
N LEU A 123 9.36 -28.96 57.12
CA LEU A 123 9.85 -28.86 55.75
C LEU A 123 9.68 -30.17 55.00
N THR A 124 9.36 -30.07 53.71
CA THR A 124 9.28 -31.22 52.81
C THR A 124 10.34 -31.11 51.72
N PHE A 125 11.26 -32.07 51.63
CA PHE A 125 12.34 -32.07 50.65
C PHE A 125 12.07 -33.12 49.58
N ALA A 126 11.76 -32.70 48.35
CA ALA A 126 11.73 -33.56 47.18
C ALA A 126 13.15 -33.65 46.59
N VAL A 127 13.79 -34.81 46.75
CA VAL A 127 15.23 -34.99 46.46
C VAL A 127 15.41 -35.92 45.27
N ASP A 128 16.07 -35.42 44.24
CA ASP A 128 16.45 -36.18 43.07
C ASP A 128 17.51 -37.23 43.45
N VAL A 129 17.15 -38.50 43.32
CA VAL A 129 18.04 -39.64 43.50
C VAL A 129 18.22 -40.37 42.18
N SER A 130 18.10 -39.69 41.04
CA SER A 130 18.40 -40.24 39.72
C SER A 130 19.89 -40.58 39.57
N GLY A 131 20.24 -41.28 38.50
CA GLY A 131 21.63 -41.70 38.25
C GLY A 131 22.62 -40.53 38.12
N SER A 132 22.18 -39.36 37.65
CA SER A 132 23.06 -38.18 37.47
C SER A 132 23.59 -37.64 38.79
N THR A 133 22.80 -37.73 39.87
CA THR A 133 23.19 -37.21 41.19
C THR A 133 24.29 -38.03 41.88
N THR A 134 24.71 -39.15 41.28
CA THR A 134 25.68 -40.08 41.90
C THR A 134 26.97 -39.38 42.32
N GLY A 135 27.37 -39.58 43.58
CA GLY A 135 28.66 -39.12 44.09
C GLY A 135 28.57 -37.76 44.78
N ARG A 136 29.29 -36.76 44.27
CA ARG A 136 29.44 -35.46 44.97
C ARG A 136 28.15 -34.64 44.96
N ILE A 137 27.30 -34.81 43.95
CA ILE A 137 26.07 -34.04 43.81
C ILE A 137 25.06 -34.43 44.90
N LEU A 138 24.71 -35.72 45.01
CA LEU A 138 23.82 -36.21 46.08
C LEU A 138 24.37 -35.89 47.48
N ARG A 139 25.70 -35.89 47.67
CA ARG A 139 26.29 -35.44 48.94
C ARG A 139 26.01 -33.97 49.22
N GLN A 140 26.16 -33.08 48.22
CA GLN A 140 25.83 -31.66 48.39
C GLN A 140 24.32 -31.43 48.58
N GLU A 141 23.46 -32.26 47.98
CA GLU A 141 22.01 -32.24 48.26
C GLU A 141 21.73 -32.61 49.72
N GLN A 142 22.36 -33.67 50.23
CA GLN A 142 22.27 -34.08 51.64
C GLN A 142 22.78 -32.98 52.58
N ASP A 143 23.92 -32.38 52.27
CA ASP A 143 24.53 -31.28 53.04
C ASP A 143 23.60 -30.05 53.06
N ALA A 144 22.97 -29.71 51.93
CA ALA A 144 22.02 -28.61 51.83
C ALA A 144 20.77 -28.85 52.70
N ILE A 145 20.21 -30.07 52.68
CA ILE A 145 19.08 -30.46 53.53
C ILE A 145 19.45 -30.30 55.02
N LEU A 146 20.63 -30.76 55.41
CA LEU A 146 21.14 -30.63 56.77
C LEU A 146 21.37 -29.15 57.15
N ALA A 147 21.96 -28.34 56.26
CA ALA A 147 22.23 -26.93 56.49
C ALA A 147 20.94 -26.12 56.69
N VAL A 148 19.91 -26.39 55.89
CA VAL A 148 18.58 -25.76 56.05
C VAL A 148 17.93 -26.20 57.36
N SER A 149 17.97 -27.49 57.68
CA SER A 149 17.24 -28.07 58.81
C SER A 149 17.90 -27.79 60.16
N ALA A 150 19.23 -27.90 60.26
CA ALA A 150 19.99 -27.74 61.50
C ALA A 150 20.03 -26.29 62.00
N ASN A 151 20.04 -25.32 61.09
CA ASN A 151 20.13 -23.90 61.43
C ASN A 151 18.77 -23.21 61.57
N SER A 152 17.69 -23.86 61.11
CA SER A 152 16.37 -23.20 61.02
C SER A 152 15.30 -23.81 61.92
N GLN A 153 15.38 -25.08 62.34
CA GLN A 153 14.25 -25.76 62.99
C GLN A 153 14.53 -26.27 64.41
N SER A 154 13.49 -26.32 65.24
CA SER A 154 13.54 -27.04 66.53
C SER A 154 13.57 -28.56 66.31
N HIS A 155 14.06 -29.32 67.30
CA HIS A 155 14.16 -30.78 67.21
C HIS A 155 12.79 -31.47 66.93
N ASP A 156 11.70 -30.88 67.43
CA ASP A 156 10.34 -31.36 67.14
C ASP A 156 9.95 -31.16 65.66
N LEU A 157 10.25 -29.98 65.09
CA LEU A 157 9.97 -29.68 63.68
C LEU A 157 10.80 -30.54 62.74
N VAL A 158 12.08 -30.78 63.06
CA VAL A 158 12.97 -31.69 62.33
C VAL A 158 12.38 -33.11 62.27
N SER A 159 11.78 -33.59 63.37
CA SER A 159 11.15 -34.90 63.41
C SER A 159 9.89 -35.01 62.54
N ARG A 160 9.21 -33.88 62.28
CA ARG A 160 8.02 -33.76 61.43
C ARG A 160 8.36 -33.45 59.96
N SER A 161 9.58 -32.97 59.68
CA SER A 161 10.09 -32.75 58.32
C SER A 161 10.28 -34.09 57.58
N THR A 162 10.04 -34.08 56.27
CA THR A 162 9.98 -35.31 55.45
C THR A 162 10.86 -35.20 54.21
N ILE A 163 11.52 -36.29 53.84
CA ILE A 163 12.26 -36.45 52.58
C ILE A 163 11.41 -37.30 51.64
N LEU A 164 11.27 -36.85 50.39
CA LEU A 164 10.59 -37.52 49.28
C LEU A 164 11.62 -37.82 48.19
N PRO A 165 12.32 -38.97 48.22
CA PRO A 165 13.29 -39.31 47.21
C PRO A 165 12.59 -39.70 45.90
N TRP A 166 13.07 -39.19 44.77
CA TRP A 166 12.49 -39.47 43.46
C TRP A 166 13.54 -39.68 42.36
N SER A 167 13.20 -40.49 41.38
CA SER A 167 13.94 -40.69 40.12
C SER A 167 12.87 -40.81 39.02
N HIS A 168 13.00 -41.70 38.04
CA HIS A 168 11.90 -42.15 37.17
C HIS A 168 10.73 -42.82 37.94
N LYS A 169 10.90 -43.04 39.25
CA LYS A 169 9.88 -43.52 40.19
C LYS A 169 9.99 -42.79 41.52
N SER A 170 8.89 -42.68 42.25
CA SER A 170 8.88 -42.21 43.64
C SER A 170 9.34 -43.30 44.60
N HIS A 171 10.06 -42.93 45.66
CA HIS A 171 10.32 -43.79 46.80
C HIS A 171 9.39 -43.43 47.98
N PRO A 172 9.16 -44.36 48.93
CA PRO A 172 8.37 -44.06 50.12
C PRO A 172 8.92 -42.84 50.88
N PRO A 173 8.05 -41.95 51.43
CA PRO A 173 8.49 -40.84 52.27
C PRO A 173 9.38 -41.30 53.43
N ARG A 174 10.47 -40.58 53.68
CA ARG A 174 11.46 -40.90 54.71
C ARG A 174 11.59 -39.77 55.73
N ASN A 175 12.04 -40.11 56.93
CA ASN A 175 12.38 -39.13 57.96
C ASN A 175 13.74 -38.47 57.66
N LEU A 176 13.90 -37.21 58.07
CA LEU A 176 15.13 -36.45 57.89
C LEU A 176 16.38 -37.15 58.44
N ALA A 177 16.27 -37.90 59.54
CA ALA A 177 17.36 -38.66 60.13
C ALA A 177 17.98 -39.71 59.18
N THR A 178 17.30 -40.02 58.07
CA THR A 178 17.77 -40.99 57.07
C THR A 178 18.41 -40.34 55.83
N VAL A 179 18.67 -39.02 55.86
CA VAL A 179 19.21 -38.26 54.71
C VAL A 179 20.52 -38.84 54.17
N GLU A 180 21.44 -39.24 55.06
CA GLU A 180 22.73 -39.84 54.68
C GLU A 180 22.59 -41.22 54.01
N SER A 181 21.44 -41.89 54.18
CA SER A 181 21.15 -43.22 53.61
C SER A 181 20.54 -43.17 52.20
N LEU A 182 20.40 -41.98 51.62
CA LEU A 182 19.93 -41.83 50.25
C LEU A 182 20.96 -42.37 49.26
N THR A 183 20.48 -43.00 48.18
CA THR A 183 21.33 -43.61 47.15
C THR A 183 20.78 -43.28 45.77
N SER A 184 21.65 -42.84 44.86
CA SER A 184 21.32 -42.52 43.48
C SER A 184 21.04 -43.77 42.61
N GLY A 185 20.13 -43.65 41.65
CA GLY A 185 19.83 -44.66 40.63
C GLY A 185 18.53 -44.42 39.86
N GLY A 186 18.52 -44.77 38.56
CA GLY A 186 17.36 -44.64 37.67
C GLY A 186 17.37 -43.38 36.81
N GLY A 187 16.29 -43.16 36.04
CA GLY A 187 16.12 -41.93 35.24
C GLY A 187 15.61 -40.74 36.05
N THR A 188 15.26 -39.65 35.38
CA THR A 188 14.78 -38.40 35.99
C THR A 188 13.36 -38.11 35.50
N ASP A 189 12.35 -38.32 36.34
CA ASP A 189 10.95 -37.96 36.06
C ASP A 189 10.30 -37.40 37.34
N PRO A 190 10.27 -36.07 37.53
CA PRO A 190 9.68 -35.46 38.73
C PRO A 190 8.17 -35.72 38.84
N GLY A 191 7.49 -36.09 37.74
CA GLY A 191 6.07 -36.46 37.75
C GLY A 191 5.78 -37.66 38.64
N ALA A 192 6.75 -38.56 38.82
CA ALA A 192 6.59 -39.73 39.68
C ALA A 192 6.23 -39.39 41.14
N LEU A 193 6.66 -38.22 41.64
CA LEU A 193 6.28 -37.71 42.96
C LEU A 193 4.77 -37.56 43.13
N LEU A 194 4.08 -37.14 42.07
CA LEU A 194 2.67 -36.78 42.08
C LEU A 194 1.77 -37.98 41.76
N GLU A 195 2.32 -39.03 41.16
CA GLU A 195 1.63 -40.31 40.92
C GLU A 195 1.55 -41.16 42.19
N ASN A 196 2.50 -41.00 43.12
CA ASN A 196 2.48 -41.68 44.40
C ASN A 196 1.60 -40.93 45.40
N ALA A 197 0.51 -41.59 45.82
CA ALA A 197 -0.45 -41.01 46.76
C ALA A 197 0.16 -40.52 48.08
N ALA A 198 1.19 -41.21 48.61
CA ALA A 198 1.84 -40.82 49.86
C ALA A 198 2.72 -39.58 49.68
N CYS A 199 3.52 -39.51 48.60
CA CYS A 199 4.33 -38.34 48.27
C CYS A 199 3.45 -37.13 47.93
N LYS A 200 2.42 -37.32 47.10
CA LYS A 200 1.42 -36.31 46.75
C LYS A 200 0.74 -35.74 48.00
N ALA A 201 0.30 -36.59 48.93
CA ALA A 201 -0.33 -36.13 50.17
C ALA A 201 0.63 -35.35 51.07
N ARG A 202 1.93 -35.69 51.09
CA ARG A 202 2.94 -34.93 51.84
C ARG A 202 3.19 -33.56 51.22
N LEU A 203 3.31 -33.48 49.90
CA LEU A 203 3.47 -32.20 49.19
C LEU A 203 2.25 -31.30 49.37
N ARG A 204 1.03 -31.82 49.21
CA ARG A 204 -0.21 -31.05 49.38
C ARG A 204 -0.40 -30.48 50.79
N ASN A 205 0.06 -31.19 51.81
CA ASN A 205 -0.05 -30.75 53.21
C ASN A 205 1.17 -29.95 53.69
N SER A 206 2.15 -29.68 52.82
CA SER A 206 3.35 -28.93 53.18
C SER A 206 3.07 -27.42 53.19
N GLY A 207 3.66 -26.69 54.15
CA GLY A 207 3.64 -25.23 54.15
C GLY A 207 4.72 -24.62 53.25
N LEU A 208 5.83 -25.35 53.09
CA LEU A 208 6.95 -25.04 52.22
C LEU A 208 7.58 -26.36 51.79
N TRP A 209 7.95 -26.45 50.51
CA TRP A 209 8.67 -27.60 50.00
C TRP A 209 9.87 -27.20 49.15
N PHE A 210 10.87 -28.07 49.12
CA PHE A 210 12.10 -27.91 48.39
C PHE A 210 12.16 -28.91 47.24
N LEU A 211 12.55 -28.46 46.05
CA LEU A 211 12.86 -29.32 44.90
C LEU A 211 14.36 -29.27 44.66
N LEU A 212 15.06 -30.36 44.96
CA LEU A 212 16.50 -30.52 44.74
C LEU A 212 16.69 -31.42 43.52
N THR A 213 17.52 -30.98 42.58
CA THR A 213 17.82 -31.72 41.34
C THR A 213 19.13 -31.25 40.73
N ASP A 214 19.78 -32.12 39.96
CA ASP A 214 20.91 -31.78 39.09
C ASP A 214 20.60 -31.98 37.61
N GLY A 215 19.37 -32.43 37.34
CA GLY A 215 19.03 -33.12 36.11
C GLY A 215 18.29 -32.25 35.11
N GLN A 216 18.32 -32.73 33.87
CA GLN A 216 17.54 -32.22 32.75
C GLN A 216 16.44 -33.24 32.41
N ILE A 217 15.26 -32.72 32.07
CA ILE A 217 14.18 -33.48 31.46
C ILE A 217 13.88 -32.94 30.06
N ASP A 218 13.33 -33.78 29.20
CA ASP A 218 12.89 -33.38 27.87
C ASP A 218 11.53 -32.67 27.90
N GLU A 219 11.19 -31.99 26.82
CA GLU A 219 9.98 -31.16 26.72
C GLU A 219 8.67 -31.93 27.01
N PRO A 220 8.47 -33.19 26.56
CA PRO A 220 7.31 -33.99 26.94
C PRO A 220 7.18 -34.22 28.45
N LEU A 221 8.30 -34.48 29.15
CA LEU A 221 8.31 -34.63 30.61
C LEU A 221 8.09 -33.29 31.32
N VAL A 222 8.60 -32.17 30.78
CA VAL A 222 8.27 -30.81 31.28
C VAL A 222 6.76 -30.59 31.26
N HIS A 223 6.11 -30.87 30.13
CA HIS A 223 4.66 -30.73 29.97
C HIS A 223 3.87 -31.63 30.90
N ARG A 224 4.26 -32.91 30.99
CA ARG A 224 3.60 -33.86 31.90
C ARG A 224 3.70 -33.40 33.35
N PHE A 225 4.87 -32.97 33.79
CA PHE A 225 5.06 -32.48 35.15
C PHE A 225 4.31 -31.17 35.41
N ALA A 226 4.38 -30.21 34.50
CA ALA A 226 3.66 -28.93 34.61
C ALA A 226 2.14 -29.09 34.72
N ASN A 227 1.56 -30.08 34.04
CA ASN A 227 0.13 -30.40 34.15
C ASN A 227 -0.21 -31.18 35.42
N ALA A 228 0.69 -32.02 35.93
CA ALA A 228 0.48 -32.80 37.16
C ALA A 228 0.49 -31.94 38.44
N ILE A 229 1.29 -30.87 38.50
CA ILE A 229 1.38 -29.95 39.65
C ILE A 229 0.00 -29.37 40.03
N PRO A 230 -0.77 -28.73 39.12
CA PRO A 230 -2.09 -28.22 39.45
C PRO A 230 -3.13 -29.31 39.69
N GLU A 231 -3.03 -30.47 39.03
CA GLU A 231 -3.87 -31.65 39.33
C GLU A 231 -3.62 -32.22 40.73
N ALA A 232 -2.43 -31.97 41.27
CA ALA A 232 -2.10 -32.29 42.64
C ALA A 232 -2.50 -31.23 43.65
N GLY A 233 -2.89 -30.03 43.19
CA GLY A 233 -3.28 -28.91 44.05
C GLY A 233 -2.12 -28.33 44.86
N ILE A 234 -0.90 -28.41 44.35
CA ILE A 234 0.31 -27.96 45.05
C ILE A 234 0.87 -26.62 44.54
N HIS A 235 0.32 -26.09 43.43
CA HIS A 235 0.78 -24.84 42.80
C HIS A 235 0.51 -23.58 43.62
N GLY A 236 -0.33 -23.63 44.66
CA GLY A 236 -0.51 -22.54 45.63
C GLY A 236 0.39 -22.63 46.87
N THR A 237 1.36 -23.55 46.89
CA THR A 237 2.31 -23.73 48.00
C THR A 237 3.65 -23.08 47.69
N ALA A 238 4.27 -22.42 48.68
CA ALA A 238 5.59 -21.83 48.53
C ALA A 238 6.66 -22.90 48.24
N CYS A 239 7.63 -22.58 47.38
CA CYS A 239 8.65 -23.55 46.93
C CYS A 239 10.07 -22.96 46.83
N VAL A 240 11.07 -23.73 47.23
CA VAL A 240 12.49 -23.44 46.97
C VAL A 240 13.04 -24.47 45.98
N ILE A 241 13.51 -24.03 44.82
CA ILE A 241 14.11 -24.89 43.80
C ILE A 241 15.62 -24.73 43.87
N VAL A 242 16.36 -25.83 43.93
CA VAL A 242 17.82 -25.82 43.98
C VAL A 242 18.36 -26.73 42.88
N LEU A 243 19.02 -26.13 41.88
CA LEU A 243 19.73 -26.82 40.82
C LEU A 243 21.19 -27.02 41.23
N PHE A 244 21.64 -28.26 41.33
CA PHE A 244 23.03 -28.59 41.66
C PHE A 244 23.83 -28.81 40.38
N GLY A 245 24.95 -28.11 40.24
CA GLY A 245 25.75 -28.20 39.02
C GLY A 245 27.17 -27.66 39.19
N TYR A 246 27.82 -27.39 38.06
CA TYR A 246 29.17 -26.85 38.01
C TYR A 246 29.20 -25.55 37.21
N THR A 247 29.96 -24.57 37.68
CA THR A 247 30.15 -23.23 37.08
C THR A 247 31.08 -23.24 35.85
N ALA A 248 31.08 -24.32 35.06
CA ALA A 248 31.97 -24.48 33.90
C ALA A 248 31.44 -23.81 32.62
N ALA A 249 30.12 -23.70 32.48
CA ALA A 249 29.44 -23.00 31.40
C ALA A 249 28.86 -21.67 31.90
N SER A 250 28.37 -20.82 30.99
CA SER A 250 27.66 -19.60 31.37
C SER A 250 26.42 -19.95 32.20
N PRO A 251 26.00 -19.09 33.17
CA PRO A 251 24.68 -19.19 33.79
C PRO A 251 23.56 -19.33 32.76
N PHE A 252 23.67 -18.64 31.62
CA PHE A 252 22.70 -18.70 30.52
C PHE A 252 22.45 -20.11 29.98
N ASP A 253 23.48 -20.96 29.99
CA ASP A 253 23.43 -22.32 29.41
C ASP A 253 22.94 -23.37 30.43
N CYS A 254 22.64 -22.97 31.67
CA CYS A 254 22.14 -23.89 32.68
C CYS A 254 20.74 -24.40 32.32
N ASN A 255 20.54 -25.72 32.42
CA ASN A 255 19.25 -26.32 32.10
C ASN A 255 18.32 -26.27 33.32
N VAL A 256 17.21 -25.51 33.21
CA VAL A 256 16.22 -25.35 34.30
C VAL A 256 14.94 -26.16 34.09
N SER A 257 14.94 -27.11 33.15
CA SER A 257 13.74 -27.87 32.72
C SER A 257 12.94 -28.52 33.84
N VAL A 258 13.59 -29.06 34.88
CA VAL A 258 12.91 -29.69 36.01
C VAL A 258 12.19 -28.65 36.88
N GLY A 259 12.87 -27.54 37.19
CA GLY A 259 12.36 -26.52 38.10
C GLY A 259 11.38 -25.55 37.45
N MET A 260 11.49 -25.29 36.15
CA MET A 260 10.69 -24.26 35.47
C MET A 260 9.18 -24.52 35.56
N SER A 261 8.74 -25.78 35.56
CA SER A 261 7.33 -26.15 35.71
C SER A 261 6.74 -25.73 37.06
N VAL A 262 7.53 -25.82 38.13
CA VAL A 262 7.13 -25.36 39.47
C VAL A 262 7.21 -23.84 39.54
N PHE A 263 8.30 -23.27 39.04
CA PHE A 263 8.51 -21.83 39.04
C PHE A 263 7.43 -21.11 38.23
N ALA A 264 6.90 -21.69 37.14
CA ALA A 264 5.86 -21.07 36.33
C ALA A 264 4.59 -20.74 37.13
N VAL A 265 4.14 -21.65 38.00
CA VAL A 265 2.83 -21.57 38.64
C VAL A 265 2.87 -21.20 40.13
N ALA A 266 3.99 -21.45 40.83
CA ALA A 266 4.07 -21.18 42.27
C ALA A 266 4.19 -19.68 42.56
N PRO A 267 3.27 -19.03 43.30
CA PRO A 267 3.30 -17.58 43.50
C PRO A 267 4.49 -17.10 44.36
N HIS A 268 4.94 -17.96 45.27
CA HIS A 268 6.06 -17.69 46.16
C HIS A 268 7.15 -18.73 45.89
N CYS A 269 8.17 -18.33 45.12
CA CYS A 269 9.19 -19.26 44.69
C CYS A 269 10.56 -18.59 44.57
N ILE A 270 11.62 -19.32 44.92
CA ILE A 270 12.99 -18.94 44.64
C ILE A 270 13.71 -20.08 43.92
N PHE A 271 14.46 -19.71 42.88
CA PHE A 271 15.25 -20.60 42.05
C PHE A 271 16.74 -20.33 42.30
N LEU A 272 17.42 -21.34 42.83
CA LEU A 272 18.82 -21.28 43.25
C LEU A 272 19.67 -22.21 42.39
N PHE A 273 20.93 -21.84 42.19
CA PHE A 273 21.96 -22.70 41.63
C PHE A 273 23.06 -22.92 42.68
N HIS A 274 23.33 -24.18 43.00
CA HIS A 274 24.39 -24.57 43.92
C HIS A 274 25.59 -25.08 43.11
N ASP A 275 26.71 -24.36 43.17
CA ASP A 275 27.98 -24.82 42.58
C ASP A 275 28.60 -25.91 43.45
N VAL A 276 28.47 -27.15 43.01
CA VAL A 276 28.94 -28.36 43.71
C VAL A 276 30.44 -28.30 44.01
N ARG A 277 31.22 -27.55 43.21
CA ARG A 277 32.67 -27.42 43.39
C ARG A 277 33.03 -26.49 44.54
N THR A 278 32.41 -25.32 44.61
CA THR A 278 32.76 -24.22 45.53
C THR A 278 31.86 -24.13 46.75
N GLY A 279 30.65 -24.71 46.69
CA GLY A 279 29.61 -24.58 47.70
C GLY A 279 28.87 -23.24 47.66
N LEU A 280 29.13 -22.38 46.66
CA LEU A 280 28.44 -21.11 46.50
C LEU A 280 27.02 -21.32 45.96
N VAL A 281 26.06 -20.58 46.53
CA VAL A 281 24.65 -20.62 46.13
C VAL A 281 24.29 -19.30 45.44
N TYR A 282 24.05 -19.37 44.14
CA TYR A 282 23.64 -18.25 43.29
C TYR A 282 22.12 -18.20 43.19
N VAL A 283 21.57 -16.99 43.11
CA VAL A 283 20.14 -16.77 42.89
C VAL A 283 19.89 -16.55 41.41
N PHE A 284 19.15 -17.46 40.77
CA PHE A 284 18.71 -17.29 39.39
C PHE A 284 17.48 -16.38 39.32
N GLN A 285 16.48 -16.63 40.17
CA GLN A 285 15.32 -15.75 40.29
C GLN A 285 14.54 -15.95 41.59
N ALA A 286 13.84 -14.92 42.06
CA ALA A 286 12.83 -15.05 43.10
C ALA A 286 11.52 -14.30 42.78
N LYS A 287 10.40 -14.79 43.32
CA LYS A 287 9.09 -14.12 43.29
C LYS A 287 8.31 -14.30 44.58
N GLY A 288 7.30 -13.45 44.78
CA GLY A 288 6.47 -13.47 45.98
C GLY A 288 7.27 -13.11 47.23
N CYS A 289 7.10 -13.84 48.33
CA CYS A 289 7.76 -13.52 49.60
C CYS A 289 9.30 -13.64 49.55
N PHE A 290 9.85 -14.35 48.56
CA PHE A 290 11.30 -14.49 48.39
C PHE A 290 11.95 -13.32 47.64
N ALA A 291 11.16 -12.45 47.00
CA ALA A 291 11.70 -11.33 46.20
C ALA A 291 12.47 -10.32 47.06
N ASN A 292 12.08 -10.11 48.32
CA ASN A 292 12.71 -9.13 49.21
C ASN A 292 13.88 -9.69 50.03
N MET A 293 14.39 -10.86 49.68
CA MET A 293 15.47 -11.50 50.43
C MET A 293 16.85 -10.87 50.17
N LEU A 294 17.00 -10.12 49.08
CA LEU A 294 18.22 -9.37 48.75
C LEU A 294 18.06 -7.90 49.17
N SER A 295 19.13 -7.27 49.65
CA SER A 295 19.16 -5.83 49.99
C SER A 295 18.96 -4.95 48.75
N GLU A 296 18.45 -3.73 48.90
CA GLU A 296 18.22 -2.79 47.77
C GLU A 296 19.47 -2.55 46.90
N ASP A 297 20.67 -2.72 47.46
CA ASP A 297 21.99 -2.59 46.79
C ASP A 297 22.40 -3.84 45.99
N ARG A 298 21.65 -4.95 46.11
CA ARG A 298 21.87 -6.23 45.42
C ARG A 298 20.58 -6.64 44.70
N GLN A 299 20.22 -5.88 43.66
CA GLN A 299 19.04 -6.21 42.85
C GLN A 299 19.31 -7.41 41.94
N PHE A 300 18.24 -8.11 41.54
CA PHE A 300 18.31 -9.20 40.57
C PHE A 300 18.83 -8.68 39.22
N SER A 301 19.96 -9.23 38.75
CA SER A 301 20.58 -8.85 37.49
C SER A 301 19.76 -9.31 36.28
N VAL A 302 19.80 -8.51 35.21
CA VAL A 302 19.21 -8.88 33.91
C VAL A 302 19.90 -10.12 33.37
N PHE A 303 19.13 -11.18 33.17
CA PHE A 303 19.65 -12.50 32.82
C PHE A 303 19.63 -12.72 31.30
N GLY A 304 20.80 -12.75 30.65
CA GLY A 304 20.97 -12.88 29.21
C GLY A 304 22.23 -13.65 28.82
N LYS A 305 22.50 -13.75 27.51
CA LYS A 305 23.65 -14.53 26.98
C LYS A 305 25.01 -14.09 27.50
N ARG A 306 25.15 -12.81 27.88
CA ARG A 306 26.37 -12.21 28.39
C ARG A 306 26.50 -12.26 29.92
N THR A 307 25.48 -12.73 30.64
CA THR A 307 25.50 -12.80 32.11
C THR A 307 26.62 -13.74 32.56
N ALA A 308 27.50 -13.24 33.41
CA ALA A 308 28.55 -14.00 34.09
C ALA A 308 28.08 -14.46 35.48
N TRP A 309 28.74 -15.47 36.04
CA TRP A 309 28.45 -15.93 37.42
C TRP A 309 28.68 -14.85 38.47
N GLU A 310 29.57 -13.91 38.18
CA GLU A 310 29.93 -12.76 39.01
C GLU A 310 28.78 -11.76 39.16
N ASP A 311 27.92 -11.68 38.14
CA ASP A 311 26.79 -10.76 38.09
C ASP A 311 25.61 -11.23 38.96
N LEU A 312 25.61 -12.51 39.39
CA LEU A 312 24.52 -13.11 40.14
C LEU A 312 24.69 -12.91 41.65
N ALA A 313 23.60 -12.56 42.32
CA ALA A 313 23.58 -12.47 43.78
C ALA A 313 23.80 -13.85 44.41
N THR A 314 24.67 -13.91 45.42
CA THR A 314 24.93 -15.13 46.20
C THR A 314 24.33 -15.05 47.59
N ILE A 315 23.80 -16.16 48.08
CA ILE A 315 23.20 -16.29 49.42
C ILE A 315 23.79 -17.49 50.17
N THR A 316 23.45 -17.63 51.46
CA THR A 316 23.61 -18.89 52.20
C THR A 316 22.25 -19.53 52.45
N TYR A 317 22.20 -20.83 52.71
CA TYR A 317 20.93 -21.49 53.08
C TYR A 317 20.32 -20.92 54.37
N GLU A 318 21.14 -20.37 55.27
CA GLU A 318 20.66 -19.66 56.46
C GLU A 318 19.89 -18.39 56.12
N SER A 319 20.23 -17.72 55.00
CA SER A 319 19.52 -16.53 54.52
C SER A 319 18.03 -16.79 54.27
N LEU A 320 17.65 -18.02 53.93
CA LEU A 320 16.24 -18.40 53.76
C LEU A 320 15.44 -18.26 55.07
N SER A 321 16.08 -18.42 56.23
CA SER A 321 15.40 -18.39 57.52
C SER A 321 14.81 -17.02 57.90
N SER A 322 15.20 -15.94 57.20
CA SER A 322 14.65 -14.60 57.38
C SER A 322 13.32 -14.38 56.65
N VAL A 323 12.98 -15.27 55.70
CA VAL A 323 11.77 -15.17 54.88
C VAL A 323 10.55 -15.67 55.65
N ARG A 324 9.43 -14.95 55.51
CA ARG A 324 8.13 -15.39 56.00
C ARG A 324 7.30 -15.90 54.83
N VAL A 325 6.77 -17.10 54.96
CA VAL A 325 5.97 -17.76 53.92
C VAL A 325 4.49 -17.76 54.31
N PRO A 326 3.57 -17.49 53.36
CA PRO A 326 2.15 -17.59 53.62
C PRO A 326 1.69 -19.05 53.72
N ALA A 327 0.50 -19.25 54.30
CA ALA A 327 -0.15 -20.55 54.27
C ALA A 327 -0.46 -20.99 52.82
N PRO A 328 -0.43 -22.29 52.51
CA PRO A 328 -0.80 -22.80 51.19
C PRO A 328 -2.19 -22.33 50.76
N THR A 329 -2.29 -21.82 49.54
CA THR A 329 -3.57 -21.38 48.95
C THR A 329 -4.14 -22.49 48.07
N GLU A 330 -5.40 -22.87 48.28
CA GLU A 330 -6.07 -23.79 47.36
C GLU A 330 -6.48 -23.04 46.08
N LEU A 331 -5.81 -23.37 44.97
CA LEU A 331 -6.07 -22.80 43.66
C LEU A 331 -6.74 -23.84 42.75
N PRO A 332 -7.75 -23.45 41.93
CA PRO A 332 -8.24 -24.32 40.87
C PRO A 332 -7.14 -24.70 39.87
N ARG A 333 -7.33 -25.82 39.16
CA ARG A 333 -6.31 -26.43 38.28
C ARG A 333 -5.72 -25.45 37.25
N ASP A 334 -6.58 -24.66 36.62
CA ASP A 334 -6.19 -23.77 35.52
C ASP A 334 -6.05 -22.31 35.97
N THR A 335 -6.05 -22.07 37.27
CA THR A 335 -5.88 -20.74 37.85
C THR A 335 -4.43 -20.49 38.25
N VAL A 336 -3.91 -19.32 37.90
CA VAL A 336 -2.63 -18.78 38.37
C VAL A 336 -2.86 -17.52 39.22
N LEU A 337 -1.96 -17.27 40.17
CA LEU A 337 -1.94 -16.03 40.94
C LEU A 337 -0.97 -15.06 40.25
N LEU A 338 -1.49 -13.93 39.81
CA LEU A 338 -0.71 -12.87 39.17
C LEU A 338 0.10 -12.07 40.21
N PRO A 339 1.15 -11.32 39.81
CA PRO A 339 1.99 -10.56 40.75
C PRO A 339 1.23 -9.51 41.58
N ASP A 340 0.11 -9.00 41.07
CA ASP A 340 -0.78 -8.06 41.76
C ASP A 340 -1.73 -8.74 42.77
N GLY A 341 -1.68 -10.08 42.89
CA GLY A 341 -2.49 -10.88 43.79
C GLY A 341 -3.85 -11.31 43.21
N ARG A 342 -4.14 -11.04 41.94
CA ARG A 342 -5.38 -11.51 41.30
C ARG A 342 -5.29 -12.96 40.85
N HIS A 343 -6.43 -13.65 40.91
CA HIS A 343 -6.60 -14.98 40.33
C HIS A 343 -6.97 -14.85 38.86
N PHE A 344 -6.23 -15.53 37.98
CA PHE A 344 -6.49 -15.56 36.54
C PHE A 344 -6.69 -17.00 36.06
N ASP A 345 -7.80 -17.28 35.37
CA ASP A 345 -8.06 -18.59 34.76
C ASP A 345 -7.46 -18.65 33.35
N LEU A 346 -6.45 -19.50 33.17
CA LEU A 346 -5.76 -19.66 31.89
C LEU A 346 -6.71 -20.13 30.77
N ARG A 347 -7.82 -20.80 31.11
CA ARG A 347 -8.84 -21.21 30.13
C ARG A 347 -9.49 -20.04 29.44
N ASP A 348 -9.48 -18.85 30.05
CA ASP A 348 -10.04 -17.66 29.41
C ASP A 348 -9.24 -17.23 28.19
N ILE A 349 -7.91 -17.41 28.22
CA ILE A 349 -7.06 -17.20 27.04
C ILE A 349 -7.22 -18.35 26.06
N TYR A 350 -7.18 -19.60 26.55
CA TYR A 350 -7.25 -20.78 25.69
C TYR A 350 -8.56 -20.91 24.91
N ASN A 351 -9.66 -20.40 25.48
CA ASN A 351 -10.99 -20.40 24.85
C ASN A 351 -11.37 -19.05 24.24
N ASP A 352 -10.51 -18.03 24.31
CA ASP A 352 -10.78 -16.66 23.88
C ASP A 352 -12.04 -16.05 24.52
N THR A 353 -12.19 -16.20 25.83
CA THR A 353 -13.30 -15.67 26.63
C THR A 353 -12.91 -14.49 27.53
N VAL A 354 -11.65 -14.04 27.48
CA VAL A 354 -11.19 -12.83 28.21
C VAL A 354 -12.01 -11.61 27.80
N SER A 355 -12.51 -10.83 28.76
CA SER A 355 -13.24 -9.58 28.48
C SER A 355 -12.31 -8.49 27.95
N GLU A 356 -12.80 -7.55 27.14
CA GLU A 356 -11.94 -6.47 26.59
C GLU A 356 -11.26 -5.61 27.67
N ALA A 357 -11.91 -5.43 28.82
CA ALA A 357 -11.33 -4.72 29.96
C ALA A 357 -10.15 -5.50 30.57
N ASP A 358 -10.33 -6.81 30.78
CA ASP A 358 -9.29 -7.68 31.32
C ASP A 358 -8.15 -7.89 30.32
N LYS A 359 -8.43 -7.88 29.00
CA LYS A 359 -7.41 -7.89 27.94
C LYS A 359 -6.51 -6.67 28.05
N LEU A 360 -7.10 -5.47 28.10
CA LEU A 360 -6.33 -4.23 28.19
C LEU A 360 -5.49 -4.18 29.46
N ASP A 361 -6.06 -4.61 30.57
CA ASP A 361 -5.37 -4.64 31.86
C ASP A 361 -4.20 -5.63 31.86
N LEU A 362 -4.41 -6.84 31.31
CA LEU A 362 -3.35 -7.83 31.16
C LEU A 362 -2.22 -7.37 30.21
N LEU A 363 -2.57 -6.71 29.11
CA LEU A 363 -1.60 -6.14 28.15
C LEU A 363 -0.88 -4.90 28.71
N SER A 364 -1.40 -4.31 29.80
CA SER A 364 -0.78 -3.19 30.49
C SER A 364 0.25 -3.63 31.54
N ASP A 365 0.20 -4.89 31.99
CA ASP A 365 1.14 -5.46 32.96
C ASP A 365 1.91 -6.66 32.37
N TYR A 366 3.12 -6.37 31.90
CA TYR A 366 4.03 -7.42 31.39
C TYR A 366 4.40 -8.47 32.43
N SER A 367 4.42 -8.13 33.72
CA SER A 367 4.76 -9.10 34.76
C SER A 367 3.66 -10.16 34.93
N ALA A 368 2.39 -9.76 34.82
CA ALA A 368 1.26 -10.67 34.78
C ALA A 368 1.28 -11.54 33.51
N LEU A 369 1.57 -10.93 32.36
CA LEU A 369 1.61 -11.64 31.08
C LEU A 369 2.75 -12.66 30.99
N ASP A 370 3.91 -12.37 31.57
CA ASP A 370 5.05 -13.29 31.62
C ASP A 370 4.71 -14.58 32.41
N VAL A 371 3.98 -14.45 33.52
CA VAL A 371 3.49 -15.61 34.29
C VAL A 371 2.59 -16.49 33.42
N ILE A 372 1.68 -15.88 32.66
CA ILE A 372 0.77 -16.60 31.76
C ILE A 372 1.54 -17.28 30.63
N ILE A 373 2.48 -16.58 29.98
CA ILE A 373 3.27 -17.12 28.88
C ILE A 373 4.13 -18.30 29.38
N LEU A 374 4.79 -18.16 30.52
CA LEU A 374 5.61 -19.22 31.09
C LEU A 374 4.78 -20.43 31.53
N ALA A 375 3.60 -20.21 32.12
CA ALA A 375 2.66 -21.28 32.45
C ALA A 375 2.12 -21.99 31.21
N ALA A 376 1.75 -21.24 30.16
CA ALA A 376 1.30 -21.82 28.90
C ALA A 376 2.42 -22.61 28.22
N LYS A 377 3.65 -22.08 28.18
CA LYS A 377 4.81 -22.76 27.58
C LYS A 377 5.13 -24.06 28.28
N THR A 378 5.23 -24.04 29.60
CA THR A 378 5.52 -25.25 30.39
C THR A 378 4.42 -26.30 30.26
N ARG A 379 3.16 -25.92 30.03
CA ARG A 379 2.02 -26.84 29.81
C ARG A 379 1.83 -27.28 28.36
N GLY A 380 2.62 -26.78 27.40
CA GLY A 380 2.48 -27.08 25.98
C GLY A 380 1.28 -26.42 25.30
N GLN A 381 0.89 -25.23 25.79
CA GLN A 381 -0.26 -24.43 25.32
C GLN A 381 0.19 -23.05 24.76
N ASP A 382 1.46 -22.89 24.40
CA ASP A 382 2.02 -21.63 23.90
C ASP A 382 1.42 -21.19 22.56
N GLU A 383 1.08 -22.12 21.67
CA GLU A 383 0.40 -21.80 20.41
C GLU A 383 -0.99 -21.18 20.63
N LEU A 384 -1.75 -21.61 21.64
CA LEU A 384 -3.06 -21.00 21.94
C LEU A 384 -2.93 -19.54 22.38
N VAL A 385 -1.86 -19.18 23.08
CA VAL A 385 -1.59 -17.79 23.46
C VAL A 385 -1.19 -16.95 22.23
N LYS A 386 -0.40 -17.52 21.30
CA LYS A 386 -0.08 -16.86 20.02
C LYS A 386 -1.32 -16.60 19.19
N ASP A 387 -2.21 -17.60 19.10
CA ASP A 387 -3.49 -17.49 18.39
C ASP A 387 -4.39 -16.42 19.02
N TRP A 388 -4.48 -16.37 20.35
CA TRP A 388 -5.21 -15.34 21.07
C TRP A 388 -4.66 -13.93 20.79
N ILE A 389 -3.34 -13.74 20.76
CA ILE A 389 -2.71 -12.46 20.40
C ILE A 389 -3.00 -12.09 18.94
N ALA A 390 -2.83 -13.04 18.01
CA ALA A 390 -3.08 -12.82 16.59
C ALA A 390 -4.54 -12.45 16.30
N LYS A 391 -5.48 -13.12 16.99
CA LYS A 391 -6.90 -12.82 16.91
C LYS A 391 -7.22 -11.46 17.52
N SER A 392 -6.67 -11.15 18.68
CA SER A 392 -6.83 -9.83 19.32
C SER A 392 -6.33 -8.72 18.40
N ARG A 393 -5.19 -8.89 17.73
CA ARG A 393 -4.66 -7.95 16.72
C ARG A 393 -5.64 -7.70 15.57
N SER A 394 -6.34 -8.75 15.10
CA SER A 394 -7.33 -8.63 14.02
C SER A 394 -8.59 -7.85 14.42
N VAL A 395 -8.94 -7.85 15.71
CA VAL A 395 -10.07 -7.08 16.26
C VAL A 395 -9.66 -5.63 16.51
N THR A 396 -8.41 -5.38 16.89
CA THR A 396 -7.84 -4.03 17.10
C THR A 396 -7.34 -3.36 15.81
N VAL A 397 -7.91 -3.71 14.64
CA VAL A 397 -7.53 -3.04 13.39
C VAL A 397 -7.91 -1.56 13.49
N SER A 398 -6.87 -0.70 13.51
CA SER A 398 -7.01 0.75 13.46
C SER A 398 -7.90 1.10 12.27
N LYS A 399 -8.97 1.88 12.52
CA LYS A 399 -9.72 2.50 11.44
C LYS A 399 -8.73 3.26 10.58
N ASP A 400 -8.73 2.96 9.28
CA ASP A 400 -7.85 3.62 8.35
C ASP A 400 -8.07 5.14 8.43
N SER A 401 -7.07 5.83 8.98
CA SER A 401 -7.14 7.26 9.34
C SER A 401 -7.49 8.14 8.13
N ARG A 402 -7.25 7.64 6.91
CA ARG A 402 -7.62 8.26 5.65
C ARG A 402 -9.12 8.42 5.44
N PHE A 403 -9.94 7.61 6.09
CA PHE A 403 -11.40 7.63 5.95
C PHE A 403 -12.11 8.22 7.18
N LEU A 404 -11.37 8.67 8.18
CA LEU A 404 -11.95 9.36 9.34
C LEU A 404 -12.71 10.62 8.91
N GLN A 405 -13.81 10.94 9.58
CA GLN A 405 -14.65 12.08 9.21
C GLN A 405 -13.91 13.41 9.42
N ARG A 406 -13.92 14.27 8.40
CA ARG A 406 -13.46 15.67 8.48
C ARG A 406 -14.69 16.54 8.76
N ASP A 407 -14.54 17.52 9.63
CA ASP A 407 -15.62 18.43 10.00
C ASP A 407 -15.30 19.87 9.63
N ASP A 408 -16.32 20.61 9.18
CA ASP A 408 -16.30 22.07 9.18
C ASP A 408 -16.95 22.58 10.46
N ILE A 409 -16.15 23.10 11.38
CA ILE A 409 -16.60 23.46 12.74
C ILE A 409 -17.73 24.50 12.65
N GLY A 410 -18.96 24.07 12.96
CA GLY A 410 -20.16 24.90 12.90
C GLY A 410 -20.52 25.40 11.49
N GLY A 411 -19.99 24.78 10.42
CA GLY A 411 -20.21 25.23 9.04
C GLY A 411 -19.56 26.59 8.71
N ALA A 412 -18.57 27.01 9.52
CA ALA A 412 -17.99 28.35 9.42
C ALA A 412 -17.17 28.55 8.13
N ALA A 413 -16.41 27.55 7.68
CA ALA A 413 -15.65 27.66 6.44
C ALA A 413 -16.59 27.72 5.23
N LYS A 414 -17.65 26.91 5.21
CA LYS A 414 -18.70 26.97 4.19
C LYS A 414 -19.37 28.34 4.12
N SER A 415 -19.80 28.88 5.26
CA SER A 415 -20.43 30.21 5.32
C SER A 415 -19.49 31.32 4.84
N THR A 416 -18.21 31.25 5.22
CA THR A 416 -17.18 32.21 4.80
C THR A 416 -16.89 32.09 3.30
N LEU A 417 -16.88 30.88 2.74
CA LEU A 417 -16.70 30.66 1.29
C LEU A 417 -17.87 31.22 0.50
N LEU A 418 -19.12 31.02 0.95
CA LEU A 418 -20.29 31.63 0.32
C LEU A 418 -20.24 33.16 0.39
N SER A 419 -19.67 33.72 1.46
CA SER A 419 -19.45 35.16 1.59
C SER A 419 -18.42 35.68 0.59
N LEU A 420 -17.35 34.92 0.33
CA LEU A 420 -16.37 35.24 -0.72
C LEU A 420 -17.05 35.27 -2.09
N VAL A 421 -17.83 34.24 -2.40
CA VAL A 421 -18.58 34.14 -3.65
C VAL A 421 -19.50 35.35 -3.85
N ASN A 422 -20.23 35.77 -2.81
CA ASN A 422 -21.09 36.96 -2.87
C ASN A 422 -20.34 38.28 -3.06
N VAL A 423 -19.10 38.40 -2.55
CA VAL A 423 -18.28 39.61 -2.71
C VAL A 423 -17.63 39.68 -4.09
N VAL A 424 -17.28 38.53 -4.65
CA VAL A 424 -16.65 38.42 -5.97
C VAL A 424 -17.68 38.62 -7.09
N ILE A 425 -18.92 38.22 -6.85
CA ILE A 425 -20.03 38.37 -7.81
C ILE A 425 -20.75 39.69 -7.56
N LYS A 426 -20.65 40.63 -8.50
CA LYS A 426 -21.61 41.73 -8.59
C LYS A 426 -22.88 41.23 -9.30
N PRO A 427 -24.09 41.47 -8.77
CA PRO A 427 -25.35 41.00 -9.36
C PRO A 427 -25.59 41.42 -10.81
N GLU A 428 -24.94 42.50 -11.27
CA GLU A 428 -25.10 43.09 -12.59
C GLU A 428 -24.43 42.28 -13.72
N ILE A 429 -23.58 41.28 -13.40
CA ILE A 429 -22.68 40.60 -14.36
C ILE A 429 -23.16 39.18 -14.74
N LEU A 430 -23.85 38.46 -13.83
CA LEU A 430 -24.24 37.05 -14.00
C LEU A 430 -25.25 36.78 -15.13
N GLY A 431 -25.93 37.81 -15.63
CA GLY A 431 -27.01 37.65 -16.60
C GLY A 431 -26.57 37.27 -18.02
N THR A 432 -25.26 37.26 -18.34
CA THR A 432 -24.82 37.13 -19.74
C THR A 432 -23.71 36.10 -20.03
N GLN A 433 -22.85 35.70 -19.09
CA GLN A 433 -21.71 34.79 -19.37
C GLN A 433 -21.27 33.99 -18.11
N PRO A 434 -21.48 32.65 -18.04
CA PRO A 434 -21.05 31.79 -16.92
C PRO A 434 -19.53 31.78 -16.66
N ASP A 435 -18.73 31.89 -17.73
CA ASP A 435 -17.25 31.79 -17.68
C ASP A 435 -16.58 32.91 -16.88
N GLN A 436 -17.28 34.04 -16.71
CA GLN A 436 -16.77 35.17 -15.94
C GLN A 436 -16.72 34.89 -14.42
N PHE A 437 -17.46 33.90 -13.93
CA PHE A 437 -17.48 33.56 -12.50
C PHE A 437 -16.12 33.04 -12.01
N TRP A 438 -15.57 32.05 -12.69
CA TRP A 438 -14.30 31.42 -12.31
C TRP A 438 -13.12 32.39 -12.45
N GLN A 439 -13.12 33.20 -13.51
CA GLN A 439 -12.14 34.26 -13.71
C GLN A 439 -12.21 35.32 -12.60
N ALA A 440 -13.41 35.69 -12.15
CA ALA A 440 -13.55 36.63 -11.04
C ALA A 440 -12.99 36.08 -9.73
N LEU A 441 -13.10 34.77 -9.49
CA LEU A 441 -12.46 34.12 -8.34
C LEU A 441 -10.93 34.16 -8.44
N TYR A 442 -10.35 33.90 -9.62
CA TYR A 442 -8.90 34.06 -9.84
C TYR A 442 -8.44 35.51 -9.64
N ALA A 443 -9.19 36.49 -10.12
CA ALA A 443 -8.84 37.92 -10.04
C ALA A 443 -9.19 38.59 -8.69
N SER A 444 -9.81 37.85 -7.76
CA SER A 444 -10.35 38.38 -6.51
C SER A 444 -9.29 38.93 -5.53
N ASP A 445 -8.01 38.62 -5.72
CA ASP A 445 -6.90 39.11 -4.88
C ASP A 445 -6.73 40.64 -4.91
N THR A 446 -7.35 41.32 -5.86
CA THR A 446 -7.31 42.79 -6.00
C THR A 446 -8.22 43.53 -5.02
N SER A 447 -9.19 42.85 -4.39
CA SER A 447 -10.15 43.48 -3.47
C SER A 447 -9.74 43.32 -1.99
N PRO A 448 -9.62 44.41 -1.21
CA PRO A 448 -9.32 44.34 0.22
C PRO A 448 -10.34 43.50 1.02
N ALA A 449 -11.61 43.55 0.63
CA ALA A 449 -12.67 42.77 1.26
C ALA A 449 -12.51 41.27 0.99
N ALA A 450 -12.20 40.90 -0.26
CA ALA A 450 -11.92 39.52 -0.61
C ALA A 450 -10.69 39.00 0.14
N HIS A 451 -9.61 39.78 0.22
CA HIS A 451 -8.39 39.40 0.95
C HIS A 451 -8.66 39.09 2.44
N ALA A 452 -9.51 39.88 3.11
CA ALA A 452 -9.91 39.62 4.49
C ALA A 452 -10.68 38.29 4.63
N ILE A 453 -11.61 38.00 3.71
CA ILE A 453 -12.38 36.74 3.70
C ILE A 453 -11.47 35.54 3.41
N LYS A 454 -10.55 35.65 2.45
CA LYS A 454 -9.54 34.61 2.17
C LYS A 454 -8.67 34.30 3.39
N SER A 455 -8.22 35.36 4.08
CA SER A 455 -7.47 35.20 5.34
C SER A 455 -8.29 34.47 6.41
N ARG A 456 -9.58 34.80 6.53
CA ARG A 456 -10.50 34.10 7.45
C ARG A 456 -10.64 32.62 7.07
N LEU A 457 -10.77 32.29 5.80
CA LEU A 457 -10.81 30.89 5.33
C LEU A 457 -9.56 30.10 5.73
N ARG A 458 -8.35 30.67 5.55
CA ARG A 458 -7.11 30.01 5.97
C ARG A 458 -7.08 29.70 7.47
N HIS A 459 -7.54 30.64 8.30
CA HIS A 459 -7.63 30.42 9.75
C HIS A 459 -8.61 29.30 10.10
N LEU A 460 -9.78 29.26 9.45
CA LEU A 460 -10.77 28.21 9.66
C LEU A 460 -10.26 26.84 9.20
N HIS A 461 -9.60 26.77 8.05
CA HIS A 461 -8.96 25.52 7.60
C HIS A 461 -7.90 25.03 8.59
N SER A 462 -7.07 25.91 9.14
CA SER A 462 -6.08 25.56 10.16
C SER A 462 -6.72 25.03 11.45
N ALA A 463 -7.81 25.66 11.90
CA ALA A 463 -8.56 25.22 13.08
C ALA A 463 -9.21 23.85 12.85
N ASN A 464 -9.91 23.67 11.72
CA ASN A 464 -10.56 22.39 11.35
C ASN A 464 -9.51 21.26 11.25
N TRP A 465 -8.34 21.54 10.67
CA TRP A 465 -7.25 20.56 10.56
C TRP A 465 -6.67 20.18 11.92
N SER A 466 -6.44 21.16 12.79
CA SER A 466 -5.90 20.89 14.14
C SER A 466 -6.83 20.00 14.95
N GLN A 467 -8.14 20.25 14.90
CA GLN A 467 -9.12 19.39 15.57
C GLN A 467 -9.18 17.98 14.97
N PHE A 468 -9.07 17.87 13.64
CA PHE A 468 -8.99 16.57 12.97
C PHE A 468 -7.76 15.78 13.43
N LEU A 469 -6.57 16.40 13.49
CA LEU A 469 -5.35 15.73 13.96
C LEU A 469 -5.48 15.23 15.39
N VAL A 470 -6.06 16.02 16.31
CA VAL A 470 -6.34 15.57 17.68
C VAL A 470 -7.25 14.33 17.67
N ARG A 471 -8.28 14.29 16.81
CA ARG A 471 -9.15 13.11 16.67
C ARG A 471 -8.38 11.90 16.14
N VAL A 472 -7.56 12.08 15.09
CA VAL A 472 -6.72 11.00 14.53
C VAL A 472 -5.80 10.44 15.60
N GLU A 473 -5.11 11.31 16.36
CA GLU A 473 -4.27 10.91 17.48
C GLU A 473 -5.09 10.10 18.49
N THR A 474 -6.26 10.58 18.93
CA THR A 474 -7.09 9.83 19.89
C THR A 474 -7.61 8.48 19.36
N GLU A 475 -7.99 8.37 18.08
CA GLU A 475 -8.50 7.12 17.50
C GLU A 475 -7.38 6.13 17.15
N CYS A 476 -6.15 6.62 16.88
CA CYS A 476 -5.02 5.78 16.52
C CYS A 476 -4.11 5.44 17.70
N ASP A 477 -4.13 6.19 18.81
CA ASP A 477 -3.23 6.01 19.95
C ASP A 477 -3.37 4.62 20.58
N LEU A 478 -4.60 4.22 20.95
CA LEU A 478 -4.85 2.93 21.58
C LEU A 478 -4.50 1.74 20.65
N PRO A 479 -4.97 1.68 19.38
CA PRO A 479 -4.56 0.61 18.45
C PRO A 479 -3.05 0.57 18.20
N THR A 480 -2.37 1.73 18.14
CA THR A 480 -0.91 1.77 17.93
C THR A 480 -0.18 1.20 19.13
N LYS A 481 -0.53 1.63 20.34
CA LYS A 481 0.03 1.10 21.59
C LYS A 481 -0.25 -0.40 21.74
N MET A 482 -1.46 -0.85 21.43
CA MET A 482 -1.81 -2.28 21.46
C MET A 482 -0.99 -3.09 20.44
N ASN A 483 -0.81 -2.60 19.20
CA ASN A 483 0.03 -3.29 18.22
C ASN A 483 1.49 -3.38 18.66
N GLN A 484 2.03 -2.31 19.25
CA GLN A 484 3.37 -2.34 19.85
C GLN A 484 3.46 -3.42 20.92
N VAL A 485 2.50 -3.47 21.85
CA VAL A 485 2.42 -4.52 22.87
C VAL A 485 2.34 -5.91 22.23
N PHE A 486 1.51 -6.12 21.21
CA PHE A 486 1.41 -7.43 20.56
C PHE A 486 2.73 -7.87 19.91
N ASP A 487 3.43 -6.97 19.21
CA ASP A 487 4.72 -7.27 18.60
C ASP A 487 5.79 -7.59 19.67
N ASP A 488 5.77 -6.84 20.77
CA ASP A 488 6.57 -7.04 21.96
C ASP A 488 6.39 -8.44 22.59
N VAL A 489 5.13 -8.87 22.71
CA VAL A 489 4.77 -10.15 23.31
C VAL A 489 5.10 -11.32 22.37
N LEU A 490 4.83 -11.18 21.07
CA LEU A 490 5.21 -12.20 20.09
C LEU A 490 6.73 -12.36 19.99
N THR A 491 7.48 -11.26 20.08
CA THR A 491 8.95 -11.29 20.15
C THR A 491 9.41 -12.08 21.36
N THR A 492 8.79 -11.85 22.51
CA THR A 492 9.04 -12.57 23.77
C THR A 492 8.80 -14.07 23.61
N MET A 493 7.64 -14.46 23.07
CA MET A 493 7.29 -15.86 22.81
C MET A 493 8.24 -16.55 21.81
N ASN A 494 8.76 -15.83 20.83
CA ASN A 494 9.74 -16.37 19.89
C ASN A 494 11.11 -16.65 20.54
N ILE A 495 11.48 -15.89 21.57
CA ILE A 495 12.70 -16.14 22.34
C ILE A 495 12.55 -17.40 23.18
N PHE A 496 11.39 -17.58 23.82
CA PHE A 496 11.05 -18.82 24.53
C PHE A 496 11.18 -20.06 23.63
N ALA A 497 10.82 -19.95 22.34
CA ALA A 497 10.96 -21.05 21.38
C ALA A 497 12.43 -21.37 21.02
N ARG A 498 13.33 -20.38 21.02
CA ARG A 498 14.75 -20.56 20.63
C ARG A 498 15.61 -21.13 21.77
N HIS A 499 15.22 -20.91 23.03
CA HIS A 499 16.00 -21.30 24.21
C HIS A 499 15.08 -21.94 25.29
N PRO A 500 14.50 -23.13 25.04
CA PRO A 500 13.33 -23.64 25.76
C PRO A 500 13.56 -24.01 27.23
N VAL A 501 14.80 -24.04 27.70
CA VAL A 501 15.18 -24.55 29.04
C VAL A 501 16.26 -23.71 29.73
N SER A 502 16.49 -22.48 29.27
CA SER A 502 17.48 -21.55 29.84
C SER A 502 16.92 -20.79 31.05
N PRO A 503 17.74 -20.33 32.02
CA PRO A 503 17.22 -19.54 33.14
C PRO A 503 16.75 -18.15 32.72
N SER A 504 17.06 -17.69 31.49
CA SER A 504 16.46 -16.47 30.92
C SER A 504 14.94 -16.56 30.77
N LEU A 505 14.37 -17.77 30.84
CA LEU A 505 12.93 -17.98 30.85
C LEU A 505 12.28 -17.70 32.21
N LEU A 506 13.08 -17.60 33.28
CA LEU A 506 12.61 -17.41 34.65
C LEU A 506 12.49 -15.92 35.01
N THR A 507 13.11 -15.02 34.25
CA THR A 507 13.05 -13.58 34.49
C THR A 507 11.70 -12.97 34.08
N PRO A 508 11.07 -12.08 34.87
CA PRO A 508 10.12 -11.13 34.30
C PRO A 508 10.92 -10.30 33.29
N MET A 509 10.59 -10.45 32.01
CA MET A 509 11.52 -10.25 30.91
C MET A 509 11.96 -8.78 30.83
N THR A 510 13.23 -8.53 31.09
CA THR A 510 13.90 -7.34 30.57
C THR A 510 14.08 -7.51 29.06
N SER A 511 13.87 -6.43 28.32
CA SER A 511 13.88 -6.46 26.86
C SER A 511 15.23 -6.99 26.35
N PRO A 512 15.25 -7.95 25.43
CA PRO A 512 16.45 -8.22 24.66
C PRO A 512 16.60 -7.09 23.65
N ASP A 513 17.71 -6.36 23.71
CA ASP A 513 18.17 -5.61 22.55
C ASP A 513 18.46 -6.64 21.45
N VAL A 514 17.62 -6.60 20.43
CA VAL A 514 17.82 -7.36 19.20
C VAL A 514 18.92 -6.62 18.45
N ASP A 515 20.09 -7.27 18.31
CA ASP A 515 21.37 -6.75 17.78
C ASP A 515 22.28 -6.02 18.77
N ASP A 516 23.00 -6.83 19.54
CA ASP A 516 24.11 -6.42 20.38
C ASP A 516 25.36 -6.09 19.52
N THR A 517 25.29 -4.99 18.76
CA THR A 517 26.40 -4.39 18.00
C THR A 517 26.94 -3.09 18.59
N ALA A 518 26.48 -2.65 19.76
CA ALA A 518 26.97 -1.42 20.40
C ALA A 518 27.51 -1.65 21.83
N PHE A 519 28.71 -1.12 22.06
CA PHE A 519 29.45 -1.10 23.33
C PHE A 519 28.86 -0.08 24.32
N GLU A 520 27.65 -0.30 24.84
CA GLU A 520 27.12 0.50 25.96
C GLU A 520 26.66 -0.43 27.10
N PRO A 521 27.01 -0.15 28.37
CA PRO A 521 26.56 -0.95 29.50
C PRO A 521 25.04 -0.85 29.65
N ALA A 522 24.36 -1.99 29.73
CA ALA A 522 22.91 -2.07 29.85
C ALA A 522 22.42 -1.33 31.11
N GLU A 523 21.82 -0.14 30.93
CA GLU A 523 21.06 0.51 32.00
C GLU A 523 19.82 -0.34 32.33
N HIS A 524 19.53 -0.47 33.63
CA HIS A 524 18.41 -1.24 34.17
C HIS A 524 17.04 -0.62 33.81
N VAL A 525 16.57 -0.79 32.57
CA VAL A 525 15.24 -0.32 32.18
C VAL A 525 14.22 -1.45 32.36
N LYS A 526 13.40 -1.34 33.42
CA LYS A 526 12.23 -2.20 33.61
C LYS A 526 11.31 -2.05 32.40
N ARG A 527 11.02 -3.16 31.72
CA ARG A 527 10.13 -3.17 30.55
C ARG A 527 8.74 -2.67 30.96
N SER A 528 8.30 -1.55 30.38
CA SER A 528 6.98 -0.96 30.66
C SER A 528 6.09 -1.07 29.44
N SER A 529 4.87 -1.56 29.62
CA SER A 529 3.87 -1.54 28.54
C SER A 529 3.55 -0.09 28.13
N PRO A 530 3.49 0.22 26.82
CA PRO A 530 2.95 1.48 26.31
C PRO A 530 1.51 1.79 26.76
N LEU A 531 0.78 0.76 27.20
CA LEU A 531 -0.58 0.87 27.75
C LEU A 531 -0.60 1.17 29.26
N ALA A 532 0.53 1.00 29.96
CA ALA A 532 0.61 1.29 31.39
C ALA A 532 0.33 2.78 31.64
N ARG A 533 -0.61 3.07 32.55
CA ARG A 533 -0.80 4.43 33.06
C ARG A 533 0.48 4.83 33.78
N LYS A 534 1.21 5.81 33.22
CA LYS A 534 2.18 6.56 34.01
C LYS A 534 1.39 7.41 34.99
N ASP A 535 1.25 6.94 36.22
CA ASP A 535 0.98 7.82 37.35
C ASP A 535 2.23 8.70 37.49
N HIS A 536 2.25 9.80 36.75
CA HIS A 536 3.24 10.83 36.98
C HIS A 536 3.01 11.36 38.39
N PRO A 537 4.01 11.33 39.30
CA PRO A 537 3.94 12.17 40.47
C PRO A 537 3.83 13.61 39.95
N LEU A 538 2.79 14.31 40.43
CA LEU A 538 2.51 15.71 40.15
C LEU A 538 3.82 16.48 39.94
N SER A 539 4.03 16.95 38.71
CA SER A 539 5.17 17.77 38.35
C SER A 539 5.34 18.88 39.39
N ASP A 540 6.54 18.94 39.97
CA ASP A 540 6.98 19.99 40.87
C ASP A 540 6.65 21.36 40.25
N PRO A 541 5.82 22.21 40.90
CA PRO A 541 5.42 23.51 40.37
C PRO A 541 6.58 24.50 40.20
N THR A 542 7.81 24.13 40.58
CA THR A 542 8.96 25.04 40.62
C THR A 542 10.00 24.82 39.52
N SER A 543 9.79 23.92 38.55
CA SER A 543 10.71 23.78 37.41
C SER A 543 10.52 24.93 36.39
N PRO A 544 11.55 25.78 36.13
CA PRO A 544 11.46 26.88 35.18
C PRO A 544 11.61 26.44 33.71
N TYR A 545 11.73 25.14 33.45
CA TYR A 545 11.83 24.59 32.11
C TYR A 545 10.49 24.00 31.69
N PRO A 546 9.86 24.51 30.61
CA PRO A 546 8.70 23.82 30.03
C PRO A 546 9.14 22.39 29.67
N PRO A 547 8.30 21.37 29.89
CA PRO A 547 8.62 20.02 29.45
C PRO A 547 8.98 20.07 27.96
N PRO A 548 9.96 19.27 27.49
CA PRO A 548 10.25 19.19 26.07
C PRO A 548 8.93 18.89 25.38
N ARG A 549 8.48 19.78 24.49
CA ARG A 549 7.40 19.46 23.57
C ARG A 549 7.85 18.19 22.87
N SER A 550 7.25 17.06 23.23
CA SER A 550 7.28 15.88 22.39
C SER A 550 7.01 16.36 20.98
N HIS A 551 7.95 16.11 20.08
CA HIS A 551 7.77 16.41 18.66
C HIS A 551 6.36 15.98 18.26
N PRO A 552 5.60 16.78 17.48
CA PRO A 552 4.27 16.39 17.04
C PRO A 552 4.42 15.01 16.43
N SER A 553 3.62 14.07 16.95
CA SER A 553 3.66 12.68 16.57
C SER A 553 3.66 12.59 15.04
N PHE A 554 4.39 11.64 14.47
CA PHE A 554 4.45 11.42 13.01
C PHE A 554 3.07 11.09 12.38
N VAL A 555 2.01 11.05 13.20
CA VAL A 555 0.65 10.67 12.85
C VAL A 555 0.01 11.78 11.99
N GLY A 556 -0.35 11.43 10.76
CA GLY A 556 -1.17 12.28 9.89
C GLY A 556 -0.41 13.21 8.93
N ARG A 557 0.92 13.07 8.78
CA ARG A 557 1.69 13.86 7.80
C ARG A 557 1.28 13.60 6.35
N ASP A 558 0.83 12.39 6.05
CA ASP A 558 0.39 11.95 4.73
C ASP A 558 -1.14 12.02 4.55
N LEU A 559 -1.88 12.70 5.43
CA LEU A 559 -3.34 12.85 5.31
C LEU A 559 -3.73 14.14 4.61
N LEU A 560 -4.81 14.08 3.82
CA LEU A 560 -5.44 15.24 3.18
C LEU A 560 -6.82 15.53 3.80
N PHE A 561 -7.34 16.76 3.58
CA PHE A 561 -8.74 17.09 3.86
C PHE A 561 -9.69 16.23 3.03
N LEU A 562 -9.33 15.93 1.79
CA LEU A 562 -10.09 15.00 0.97
C LEU A 562 -9.90 13.55 1.47
N PRO A 563 -10.99 12.85 1.82
CA PRO A 563 -10.92 11.49 2.36
C PRO A 563 -10.43 10.46 1.34
N GLY A 564 -9.76 9.42 1.83
CA GLY A 564 -9.28 8.25 1.06
C GLY A 564 -7.87 8.41 0.47
N TYR A 565 -7.37 9.63 0.33
CA TYR A 565 -6.09 9.94 -0.31
C TYR A 565 -4.91 10.06 0.67
N ARG A 566 -3.70 9.78 0.18
CA ARG A 566 -2.42 10.05 0.87
C ARG A 566 -1.59 11.10 0.14
N GLY A 567 -1.10 12.10 0.85
CA GLY A 567 -0.21 13.12 0.31
C GLY A 567 0.15 14.20 1.32
N ASN A 568 1.10 15.06 0.95
CA ASN A 568 1.47 16.21 1.75
C ASN A 568 0.61 17.41 1.35
N ARG A 569 -0.01 18.07 2.34
CA ARG A 569 -0.85 19.26 2.10
C ARG A 569 -0.06 20.48 1.64
N VAL A 570 1.20 20.57 2.07
CA VAL A 570 2.15 21.64 1.73
C VAL A 570 3.33 21.02 1.01
N ALA A 571 3.87 21.74 0.02
CA ALA A 571 5.01 21.29 -0.76
C ALA A 571 6.19 20.88 0.15
N PRO A 572 6.73 19.66 0.01
CA PRO A 572 8.04 19.34 0.54
C PRO A 572 9.09 20.31 -0.02
N ALA A 573 10.15 20.59 0.74
CA ALA A 573 11.19 21.54 0.30
C ALA A 573 11.81 21.23 -1.07
N GLN A 574 11.74 19.97 -1.53
CA GLN A 574 12.25 19.48 -2.81
C GLN A 574 11.26 19.68 -3.98
N MET A 575 10.01 20.10 -3.71
CA MET A 575 8.91 20.19 -4.68
C MET A 575 8.26 21.59 -4.72
N ASN A 576 8.96 22.62 -4.26
CA ASN A 576 8.42 24.00 -4.17
C ASN A 576 7.96 24.58 -5.52
N ASP A 577 8.46 24.05 -6.64
CA ASP A 577 8.13 24.50 -8.00
C ASP A 577 7.27 23.49 -8.79
N SER A 578 6.68 22.49 -8.12
CA SER A 578 5.81 21.52 -8.80
C SER A 578 4.43 22.13 -9.11
N PRO A 579 3.87 21.96 -10.32
CA PRO A 579 2.50 22.38 -10.65
C PRO A 579 1.42 21.80 -9.72
N SER A 580 1.70 20.66 -9.08
CA SER A 580 0.81 20.07 -8.08
C SER A 580 0.68 20.91 -6.80
N TYR A 581 1.60 21.86 -6.57
CA TYR A 581 1.64 22.75 -5.41
C TYR A 581 1.66 24.21 -5.85
N GLN A 582 0.55 24.92 -5.65
CA GLN A 582 0.42 26.32 -6.03
C GLN A 582 -0.30 27.13 -4.95
N THR A 583 -0.44 28.43 -5.18
CA THR A 583 -1.28 29.29 -4.36
C THR A 583 -2.75 29.03 -4.68
N CYS A 584 -3.52 28.62 -3.68
CA CYS A 584 -4.95 28.37 -3.85
C CYS A 584 -5.68 29.66 -4.27
N PRO A 585 -6.40 29.70 -5.40
CA PRO A 585 -7.11 30.90 -5.84
C PRO A 585 -8.28 31.27 -4.92
N ILE A 586 -8.82 30.33 -4.14
CA ILE A 586 -9.96 30.57 -3.24
C ILE A 586 -9.50 31.15 -1.90
N CYS A 587 -8.62 30.48 -1.16
CA CYS A 587 -8.19 30.95 0.16
C CYS A 587 -6.84 31.68 0.16
N GLY A 588 -6.12 31.72 -0.95
CA GLY A 588 -4.79 32.36 -1.03
C GLY A 588 -3.69 31.63 -0.25
N GLN A 589 -3.89 30.37 0.13
CA GLN A 589 -2.85 29.57 0.79
C GLN A 589 -1.74 29.24 -0.22
N SER A 590 -0.51 29.66 0.05
CA SER A 590 0.65 29.36 -0.79
C SER A 590 1.13 27.92 -0.63
N ASN A 591 1.78 27.41 -1.67
CA ASN A 591 2.41 26.08 -1.76
C ASN A 591 1.53 24.94 -1.27
N SER A 592 0.23 25.02 -1.57
CA SER A 592 -0.77 24.03 -1.17
C SER A 592 -1.03 23.03 -2.29
N ILE A 593 -1.26 21.77 -1.93
CA ILE A 593 -1.65 20.73 -2.89
C ILE A 593 -2.92 21.16 -3.63
N GLN A 594 -2.85 21.22 -4.95
CA GLN A 594 -3.99 21.58 -5.79
C GLN A 594 -4.90 20.37 -6.02
N CYS A 595 -6.16 20.64 -6.30
CA CYS A 595 -7.17 19.66 -6.65
C CYS A 595 -7.89 20.12 -7.91
N LEU A 596 -8.12 19.20 -8.86
CA LEU A 596 -9.07 19.40 -9.93
C LEU A 596 -10.48 19.26 -9.37
N LEU A 597 -11.33 20.24 -9.70
CA LEU A 597 -12.73 20.23 -9.32
C LEU A 597 -13.53 19.58 -10.45
N LEU A 598 -14.37 18.61 -10.10
CA LEU A 598 -15.11 17.82 -11.06
C LEU A 598 -16.61 17.95 -10.86
N GLN A 599 -17.36 18.00 -11.96
CA GLN A 599 -18.82 18.02 -11.97
C GLN A 599 -19.39 16.83 -12.71
N ILE A 600 -20.57 16.37 -12.28
CA ILE A 600 -21.33 15.37 -13.04
C ILE A 600 -22.12 16.13 -14.10
N ASN A 601 -21.94 15.77 -15.37
CA ASN A 601 -22.79 16.31 -16.43
C ASN A 601 -24.24 15.81 -16.22
N ARG A 602 -25.17 16.77 -16.05
CA ARG A 602 -26.61 16.53 -15.79
C ARG A 602 -27.49 16.85 -17.01
N GLU A 603 -26.90 17.22 -18.15
CA GLU A 603 -27.66 17.54 -19.35
C GLU A 603 -28.40 16.31 -19.89
N ALA A 604 -29.63 16.54 -20.38
CA ALA A 604 -30.56 15.47 -20.75
C ALA A 604 -30.33 14.89 -22.16
N SER A 605 -29.52 15.55 -23.00
CA SER A 605 -29.20 15.07 -24.34
C SER A 605 -28.12 13.99 -24.28
N SER A 606 -28.53 12.73 -24.38
CA SER A 606 -27.58 11.63 -24.58
C SER A 606 -27.07 11.66 -26.01
N THR A 607 -25.74 11.67 -26.18
CA THR A 607 -25.13 11.48 -27.49
C THR A 607 -25.47 10.09 -28.02
N PRO A 608 -25.96 9.95 -29.27
CA PRO A 608 -26.26 8.66 -29.85
C PRO A 608 -25.04 7.74 -29.84
N HIS A 609 -25.24 6.47 -29.51
CA HIS A 609 -24.19 5.43 -29.44
C HIS A 609 -23.09 5.65 -28.39
N PHE A 610 -23.18 6.71 -27.56
CA PHE A 610 -22.27 6.90 -26.45
C PHE A 610 -22.58 5.93 -25.29
N PRO A 611 -21.57 5.46 -24.52
CA PRO A 611 -21.78 4.56 -23.39
C PRO A 611 -22.82 5.06 -22.38
N GLN A 612 -23.80 4.23 -22.09
CA GLN A 612 -24.89 4.54 -21.16
C GLN A 612 -24.42 4.51 -19.70
N ILE A 613 -25.14 5.24 -18.83
CA ILE A 613 -24.92 5.24 -17.38
C ILE A 613 -24.89 3.80 -16.85
N ASN A 614 -23.95 3.49 -15.95
CA ASN A 614 -23.73 2.15 -15.37
C ASN A 614 -23.41 1.02 -16.37
N SER A 615 -23.19 1.31 -17.66
CA SER A 615 -22.93 0.26 -18.66
C SER A 615 -21.55 -0.39 -18.52
N LYS A 616 -20.60 0.28 -17.86
CA LYS A 616 -19.20 -0.17 -17.71
C LYS A 616 -18.59 -0.62 -19.05
N ALA A 617 -18.85 0.15 -20.11
CA ALA A 617 -18.43 -0.18 -21.45
C ALA A 617 -16.90 -0.20 -21.57
N ARG A 618 -16.40 -1.10 -22.42
CA ARG A 618 -15.01 -1.09 -22.90
C ARG A 618 -14.96 -0.42 -24.26
N HIS A 619 -13.82 0.17 -24.60
CA HIS A 619 -13.61 0.81 -25.91
C HIS A 619 -12.24 0.43 -26.45
N LYS A 620 -12.15 0.14 -27.75
CA LYS A 620 -10.87 -0.20 -28.41
C LYS A 620 -9.92 0.98 -28.45
N TYR A 621 -10.47 2.19 -28.61
CA TYR A 621 -9.75 3.45 -28.75
C TYR A 621 -10.22 4.45 -27.70
N PRO A 622 -9.92 4.26 -26.40
CA PRO A 622 -10.53 5.07 -25.34
C PRO A 622 -10.18 6.57 -25.42
N LEU A 623 -9.08 6.96 -26.09
CA LEU A 623 -8.71 8.37 -26.26
C LEU A 623 -9.63 9.16 -27.18
N VAL A 624 -10.59 8.53 -27.87
CA VAL A 624 -11.60 9.25 -28.67
C VAL A 624 -12.75 9.82 -27.82
N LEU A 625 -12.83 9.41 -26.54
CA LEU A 625 -14.03 9.60 -25.74
C LEU A 625 -14.05 10.93 -24.97
N GLY A 626 -12.99 11.72 -24.94
CA GLY A 626 -12.89 12.94 -24.12
C GLY A 626 -13.61 14.16 -24.67
N ASN A 627 -13.86 14.21 -25.98
CA ASN A 627 -14.52 15.33 -26.66
C ASN A 627 -16.06 15.24 -26.66
N TYR A 628 -16.63 14.33 -25.87
CA TYR A 628 -18.08 14.22 -25.74
C TYR A 628 -18.59 15.10 -24.59
N PRO A 629 -19.80 15.70 -24.69
CA PRO A 629 -20.38 16.45 -23.59
C PRO A 629 -20.42 15.63 -22.30
N GLU A 630 -20.74 14.33 -22.37
CA GLU A 630 -20.78 13.44 -21.22
C GLU A 630 -19.44 13.24 -20.49
N THR A 631 -18.32 13.61 -21.12
CA THR A 631 -16.98 13.56 -20.54
C THR A 631 -16.39 14.91 -20.21
N ASP A 632 -17.12 15.99 -20.50
CA ASP A 632 -16.80 17.32 -20.00
C ASP A 632 -17.19 17.43 -18.52
N VAL A 633 -16.23 17.08 -17.67
CA VAL A 633 -16.43 16.94 -16.22
C VAL A 633 -15.49 17.82 -15.42
N ILE A 634 -14.57 18.53 -16.07
CA ILE A 634 -13.50 19.29 -15.41
C ILE A 634 -13.93 20.75 -15.34
N LEU A 635 -14.08 21.29 -14.13
CA LEU A 635 -14.38 22.70 -13.95
C LEU A 635 -13.12 23.56 -14.18
N PRO A 636 -13.24 24.78 -14.73
CA PRO A 636 -12.10 25.65 -15.07
C PRO A 636 -11.53 26.39 -13.85
N LEU A 637 -11.35 25.67 -12.73
CA LEU A 637 -10.77 26.17 -11.49
C LEU A 637 -10.08 25.03 -10.72
N THR A 638 -8.89 25.31 -10.19
CA THR A 638 -8.24 24.49 -9.15
C THR A 638 -8.42 25.08 -7.76
N ALA A 639 -8.35 24.24 -6.73
CA ALA A 639 -8.37 24.70 -5.34
C ALA A 639 -7.47 23.83 -4.45
N CYS A 640 -7.05 24.33 -3.29
CA CYS A 640 -6.40 23.47 -2.31
C CYS A 640 -7.36 22.42 -1.74
N ASP A 641 -6.80 21.34 -1.18
CA ASP A 641 -7.57 20.23 -0.59
C ASP A 641 -8.67 20.69 0.39
N ALA A 642 -8.37 21.67 1.24
CA ALA A 642 -9.30 22.20 2.22
C ALA A 642 -10.46 22.98 1.57
N CYS A 643 -10.18 23.81 0.56
CA CYS A 643 -11.23 24.53 -0.17
C CYS A 643 -12.06 23.60 -1.03
N ALA A 644 -11.44 22.61 -1.69
CA ALA A 644 -12.13 21.58 -2.45
C ALA A 644 -13.08 20.77 -1.54
N PHE A 645 -12.63 20.40 -0.33
CA PHE A 645 -13.47 19.75 0.66
C PHE A 645 -14.70 20.59 1.05
N VAL A 646 -14.54 21.89 1.27
CA VAL A 646 -15.68 22.79 1.59
C VAL A 646 -16.61 22.95 0.39
N LEU A 647 -16.08 23.08 -0.83
CA LEU A 647 -16.86 23.19 -2.05
C LEU A 647 -17.75 21.97 -2.29
N LEU A 648 -17.30 20.76 -1.97
CA LEU A 648 -18.10 19.53 -2.05
C LEU A 648 -19.34 19.56 -1.14
N GLN A 649 -19.35 20.42 -0.12
CA GLN A 649 -20.49 20.59 0.79
C GLN A 649 -21.43 21.72 0.34
N VAL A 650 -21.09 22.44 -0.73
CA VAL A 650 -21.93 23.48 -1.33
C VAL A 650 -22.82 22.81 -2.38
N GLU A 651 -24.13 22.98 -2.27
CA GLU A 651 -25.10 22.29 -3.13
C GLU A 651 -25.22 22.90 -4.53
N GLY A 652 -24.84 24.16 -4.70
CA GLY A 652 -24.82 24.84 -5.98
C GLY A 652 -24.09 26.18 -5.89
N LEU A 653 -23.45 26.55 -7.00
CA LEU A 653 -22.76 27.82 -7.18
C LEU A 653 -23.66 28.81 -7.94
N PRO A 654 -23.42 30.13 -7.84
CA PRO A 654 -24.29 31.12 -8.47
C PRO A 654 -24.32 31.09 -9.99
N ASN A 655 -23.33 30.47 -10.64
CA ASN A 655 -23.31 30.22 -12.08
C ASN A 655 -24.12 28.98 -12.50
N GLY A 656 -24.82 28.32 -11.56
CA GLY A 656 -25.61 27.11 -11.83
C GLY A 656 -24.81 25.80 -11.77
N GLU A 657 -23.48 25.89 -11.69
CA GLU A 657 -22.61 24.72 -11.59
C GLU A 657 -22.48 24.18 -10.15
N ARG A 658 -21.88 23.00 -10.01
CA ARG A 658 -21.66 22.36 -8.72
C ARG A 658 -20.40 21.51 -8.76
N VAL A 659 -19.65 21.52 -7.67
CA VAL A 659 -18.56 20.55 -7.45
C VAL A 659 -19.13 19.25 -6.90
N ASP A 660 -19.09 18.18 -7.69
CA ASP A 660 -19.60 16.84 -7.33
C ASP A 660 -18.50 15.89 -6.85
N ALA A 661 -17.26 16.15 -7.27
CA ALA A 661 -16.07 15.47 -6.78
C ALA A 661 -14.82 16.37 -6.88
N ALA A 662 -13.75 15.96 -6.20
CA ALA A 662 -12.46 16.62 -6.29
C ALA A 662 -11.34 15.58 -6.36
N LEU A 663 -10.35 15.85 -7.21
CA LEU A 663 -9.21 14.99 -7.47
C LEU A 663 -7.93 15.72 -7.04
N PRO A 664 -7.30 15.35 -5.91
CA PRO A 664 -6.05 15.98 -5.49
C PRO A 664 -4.92 15.59 -6.44
N LEU A 665 -4.04 16.55 -6.76
CA LEU A 665 -2.88 16.37 -7.64
C LEU A 665 -1.73 15.62 -6.94
N ILE A 666 -2.02 14.39 -6.51
CA ILE A 666 -1.07 13.46 -5.89
C ILE A 666 -0.73 12.35 -6.88
N SER A 667 0.49 11.81 -6.78
CA SER A 667 0.94 10.81 -7.75
C SER A 667 0.05 9.57 -7.75
N PRO A 668 -0.53 9.18 -8.89
CA PRO A 668 -1.29 7.94 -9.05
C PRO A 668 -0.39 6.70 -9.13
N ARG A 669 0.94 6.84 -8.96
CA ARG A 669 1.86 5.70 -8.82
C ARG A 669 1.66 4.96 -7.49
N ASP A 670 1.17 5.64 -6.45
CA ASP A 670 0.70 4.98 -5.23
C ASP A 670 -0.63 4.27 -5.52
N GLU A 671 -0.66 2.95 -5.30
CA GLU A 671 -1.80 2.10 -5.63
C GLU A 671 -3.09 2.50 -4.90
N ASN A 672 -2.98 3.00 -3.67
CA ASN A 672 -4.15 3.45 -2.93
C ASN A 672 -4.73 4.74 -3.53
N ASN A 673 -3.85 5.69 -3.85
CA ASN A 673 -4.25 6.93 -4.51
C ASN A 673 -4.86 6.64 -5.88
N ARG A 674 -4.26 5.75 -6.67
CA ARG A 674 -4.77 5.31 -7.98
C ARG A 674 -6.18 4.74 -7.89
N ARG A 675 -6.40 3.84 -6.92
CA ARG A 675 -7.73 3.24 -6.69
C ARG A 675 -8.75 4.30 -6.30
N GLN A 676 -8.37 5.25 -5.45
CA GLN A 676 -9.26 6.34 -5.05
C GLN A 676 -9.55 7.32 -6.20
N TRP A 677 -8.56 7.62 -7.05
CA TRP A 677 -8.73 8.36 -8.31
C TRP A 677 -9.76 7.66 -9.20
N LEU A 678 -9.59 6.36 -9.46
CA LEU A 678 -10.51 5.55 -10.26
C LEU A 678 -11.93 5.54 -9.69
N GLN A 679 -12.10 5.39 -8.38
CA GLN A 679 -13.41 5.45 -7.73
C GLN A 679 -14.09 6.81 -7.92
N THR A 680 -13.33 7.89 -7.73
CA THR A 680 -13.80 9.26 -7.91
C THR A 680 -14.22 9.53 -9.36
N LEU A 681 -13.36 9.19 -10.32
CA LEU A 681 -13.63 9.37 -11.74
C LEU A 681 -14.81 8.50 -12.20
N ASN A 682 -14.90 7.25 -11.74
CA ASN A 682 -16.03 6.38 -12.05
C ASN A 682 -17.36 6.96 -11.55
N LYS A 683 -17.38 7.59 -10.37
CA LYS A 683 -18.58 8.28 -9.86
C LYS A 683 -18.95 9.48 -10.75
N VAL A 684 -17.96 10.29 -11.12
CA VAL A 684 -18.15 11.49 -11.94
C VAL A 684 -18.66 11.13 -13.34
N TYR A 685 -18.08 10.11 -13.98
CA TYR A 685 -18.55 9.55 -15.25
C TYR A 685 -19.77 8.63 -15.11
N GLN A 686 -20.46 8.61 -13.95
CA GLN A 686 -21.68 7.85 -13.72
C GLN A 686 -21.54 6.34 -14.08
N HIS A 687 -20.36 5.77 -13.84
CA HIS A 687 -20.00 4.38 -14.13
C HIS A 687 -20.23 3.94 -15.59
N ARG A 688 -20.11 4.87 -16.55
CA ARG A 688 -20.23 4.59 -17.99
C ARG A 688 -19.10 3.68 -18.50
N PHE A 689 -17.90 3.82 -17.95
CA PHE A 689 -16.70 3.14 -18.45
C PHE A 689 -16.24 2.02 -17.54
N HIS A 690 -15.63 1.00 -18.14
CA HIS A 690 -14.92 -0.05 -17.42
C HIS A 690 -13.67 0.52 -16.74
N GLU A 691 -13.39 0.10 -15.51
CA GLU A 691 -12.27 0.60 -14.68
C GLU A 691 -10.93 0.62 -15.42
N GLY A 692 -10.66 -0.41 -16.21
CA GLY A 692 -9.45 -0.50 -17.03
C GLY A 692 -9.25 0.65 -18.01
N ILE A 693 -10.29 1.32 -18.53
CA ILE A 693 -10.16 2.42 -19.48
C ILE A 693 -10.46 3.80 -18.88
N THR A 694 -10.95 3.88 -17.64
CA THR A 694 -11.41 5.15 -17.02
C THR A 694 -10.32 6.22 -17.00
N LEU A 695 -9.06 5.86 -16.70
CA LEU A 695 -7.93 6.81 -16.71
C LEU A 695 -7.61 7.32 -18.12
N LEU A 696 -7.84 6.52 -19.17
CA LEU A 696 -7.62 6.94 -20.56
C LEU A 696 -8.73 7.86 -21.06
N VAL A 697 -9.97 7.61 -20.64
CA VAL A 697 -11.06 8.57 -20.88
C VAL A 697 -10.76 9.89 -20.17
N PHE A 698 -10.31 9.84 -18.92
CA PHE A 698 -9.89 11.03 -18.19
C PHE A 698 -8.71 11.75 -18.86
N LEU A 699 -7.71 11.01 -19.35
CA LEU A 699 -6.60 11.57 -20.12
C LEU A 699 -7.09 12.28 -21.39
N SER A 700 -8.06 11.69 -22.08
CA SER A 700 -8.72 12.31 -23.24
C SER A 700 -9.48 13.58 -22.87
N SER A 701 -10.28 13.55 -21.78
CA SER A 701 -10.96 14.75 -21.25
C SER A 701 -9.97 15.87 -20.94
N LEU A 702 -8.83 15.55 -20.29
CA LEU A 702 -7.78 16.54 -20.01
C LEU A 702 -7.25 17.17 -21.30
N CYS A 703 -7.00 16.37 -22.34
CA CYS A 703 -6.52 16.88 -23.63
C CYS A 703 -7.54 17.81 -24.29
N SER A 704 -8.82 17.42 -24.31
CA SER A 704 -9.91 18.27 -24.82
C SER A 704 -10.02 19.59 -24.05
N THR A 705 -9.97 19.55 -22.71
CA THR A 705 -9.99 20.79 -21.90
C THR A 705 -8.76 21.66 -22.16
N ILE A 706 -7.58 21.08 -22.40
CA ILE A 706 -6.37 21.83 -22.76
C ILE A 706 -6.55 22.54 -24.11
N GLU A 707 -7.11 21.86 -25.10
CA GLU A 707 -7.41 22.44 -26.43
C GLU A 707 -8.34 23.66 -26.30
N ASP A 708 -9.46 23.52 -25.57
CA ASP A 708 -10.44 24.59 -25.37
C ASP A 708 -9.83 25.83 -24.67
N LEU A 709 -8.86 25.62 -23.77
CA LEU A 709 -8.18 26.70 -23.06
C LEU A 709 -7.24 27.51 -23.96
N PHE A 710 -6.55 26.86 -24.91
CA PHE A 710 -5.65 27.54 -25.85
C PHE A 710 -6.41 28.47 -26.80
N GLU A 711 -7.65 28.15 -27.13
CA GLU A 711 -8.51 29.01 -27.95
C GLU A 711 -9.05 30.22 -27.18
N SER A 712 -9.08 30.15 -25.84
CA SER A 712 -9.97 31.00 -25.04
C SER A 712 -9.28 32.05 -24.15
N HIS A 713 -8.19 31.77 -23.38
CA HIS A 713 -7.74 32.72 -22.33
C HIS A 713 -6.26 32.62 -21.85
N PRO A 714 -5.44 33.69 -21.89
CA PRO A 714 -4.07 33.70 -21.33
C PRO A 714 -3.98 33.80 -19.79
N SER A 715 -5.10 34.02 -19.09
CA SER A 715 -5.13 34.16 -17.62
C SER A 715 -5.15 32.83 -16.84
N ALA A 716 -5.23 31.69 -17.54
CA ALA A 716 -5.39 30.36 -16.94
C ALA A 716 -4.08 29.53 -16.85
N ALA A 717 -2.90 30.17 -16.93
CA ALA A 717 -1.61 29.47 -16.97
C ALA A 717 -1.43 28.43 -15.85
N ASN A 718 -1.77 28.79 -14.61
CA ASN A 718 -1.68 27.87 -13.46
C ASN A 718 -2.60 26.64 -13.60
N PHE A 719 -3.80 26.83 -14.15
CA PHE A 719 -4.74 25.74 -14.39
C PHE A 719 -4.24 24.81 -15.50
N LEU A 720 -3.71 25.39 -16.59
CA LEU A 720 -3.09 24.64 -17.68
C LEU A 720 -1.92 23.78 -17.18
N GLU A 721 -1.04 24.33 -16.35
CA GLU A 721 0.08 23.58 -15.75
C GLU A 721 -0.41 22.38 -14.91
N CYS A 722 -1.53 22.53 -14.19
CA CYS A 722 -2.16 21.46 -13.42
C CYS A 722 -2.70 20.35 -14.34
N LEU A 723 -3.37 20.71 -15.44
CA LEU A 723 -3.87 19.74 -16.42
C LEU A 723 -2.73 18.97 -17.10
N GLN A 724 -1.69 19.68 -17.54
CA GLN A 724 -0.51 19.08 -18.14
C GLN A 724 0.22 18.16 -17.14
N TRP A 725 0.29 18.54 -15.86
CA TRP A 725 0.82 17.67 -14.82
C TRP A 725 0.02 16.36 -14.69
N CYS A 726 -1.32 16.43 -14.72
CA CYS A 726 -2.15 15.22 -14.74
C CYS A 726 -1.90 14.36 -15.97
N CYS A 727 -1.80 14.97 -17.15
CA CYS A 727 -1.51 14.25 -18.39
C CYS A 727 -0.20 13.46 -18.28
N ARG A 728 0.86 14.09 -17.75
CA ARG A 728 2.15 13.42 -17.50
C ARG A 728 2.02 12.28 -16.50
N GLU A 729 1.44 12.53 -15.33
CA GLU A 729 1.35 11.49 -14.28
C GLU A 729 0.53 10.27 -14.71
N VAL A 730 -0.54 10.46 -15.49
CA VAL A 730 -1.33 9.35 -16.03
C VAL A 730 -0.58 8.63 -17.15
N SER A 731 0.11 9.37 -18.03
CA SER A 731 0.90 8.80 -19.14
C SER A 731 2.09 7.97 -18.65
N GLU A 732 2.63 8.29 -17.49
CA GLU A 732 3.73 7.58 -16.86
C GLU A 732 3.32 6.26 -16.17
N LEU A 733 2.04 5.93 -16.09
CA LEU A 733 1.58 4.68 -15.46
C LEU A 733 1.84 3.45 -16.35
N ASP A 734 2.20 2.35 -15.71
CA ASP A 734 2.40 1.06 -16.38
C ASP A 734 1.12 0.54 -17.05
N GLY A 735 1.26 -0.04 -18.24
CA GLY A 735 0.17 -0.71 -18.95
C GLY A 735 -0.83 0.22 -19.65
N ILE A 736 -0.64 1.55 -19.57
CA ILE A 736 -1.47 2.54 -20.28
C ILE A 736 -1.42 2.37 -21.80
N PRO A 737 -0.26 2.17 -22.48
CA PRO A 737 -0.21 1.96 -23.93
C PRO A 737 -1.02 0.75 -24.40
N ARG A 738 -0.97 -0.35 -23.64
CA ARG A 738 -1.70 -1.58 -23.94
C ARG A 738 -3.20 -1.35 -23.87
N THR A 739 -3.63 -0.68 -22.83
CA THR A 739 -5.03 -0.35 -22.59
C THR A 739 -5.55 0.68 -23.60
N ALA A 740 -4.69 1.58 -24.07
CA ALA A 740 -5.01 2.53 -25.13
C ALA A 740 -5.18 1.89 -26.50
N GLY A 741 -4.77 0.63 -26.69
CA GLY A 741 -4.82 -0.07 -27.97
C GLY A 741 -3.57 0.12 -28.83
N ILE A 742 -2.47 0.62 -28.25
CA ILE A 742 -1.22 0.96 -28.95
C ILE A 742 -0.24 -0.22 -28.98
N THR A 743 -0.37 -1.16 -28.04
CA THR A 743 0.37 -2.44 -28.03
C THR A 743 -0.62 -3.61 -28.02
N PRO A 744 -1.27 -3.95 -29.15
CA PRO A 744 -2.23 -5.04 -29.17
C PRO A 744 -1.57 -6.39 -28.85
N VAL A 745 -2.31 -7.26 -28.15
CA VAL A 745 -1.86 -8.61 -27.80
C VAL A 745 -1.57 -9.40 -29.08
N GLY A 746 -0.34 -9.91 -29.21
CA GLY A 746 0.11 -10.61 -30.43
C GLY A 746 0.70 -9.70 -31.52
N SER A 747 0.82 -8.39 -31.27
CA SER A 747 1.63 -7.51 -32.12
C SER A 747 3.10 -7.93 -32.07
N PRO A 748 3.88 -7.78 -33.16
CA PRO A 748 5.33 -7.88 -33.12
C PRO A 748 5.96 -6.99 -32.03
N MET A 749 5.29 -5.90 -31.63
CA MET A 749 5.68 -5.08 -30.48
C MET A 749 5.60 -5.79 -29.13
N SER A 750 4.77 -6.80 -28.96
CA SER A 750 4.58 -7.50 -27.69
C SER A 750 5.82 -8.27 -27.22
N GLU A 751 6.78 -8.55 -28.12
CA GLU A 751 8.07 -9.17 -27.78
C GLU A 751 9.16 -8.12 -27.45
N TYR A 752 8.98 -6.85 -27.84
CA TYR A 752 9.98 -5.78 -27.71
C TYR A 752 9.59 -4.68 -26.72
N VAL A 753 8.30 -4.51 -26.45
CA VAL A 753 7.74 -3.52 -25.55
C VAL A 753 7.26 -4.28 -24.32
N ASP A 754 8.05 -4.20 -23.24
CA ASP A 754 7.71 -4.78 -21.95
C ASP A 754 6.36 -4.24 -21.46
N THR A 755 5.64 -5.02 -20.68
CA THR A 755 4.39 -4.61 -20.00
C THR A 755 4.55 -3.39 -19.10
N GLY A 756 5.79 -3.00 -18.77
CA GLY A 756 6.14 -1.81 -17.99
C GLY A 756 6.56 -0.57 -18.80
N VAL A 757 6.29 -0.50 -20.11
CA VAL A 757 6.58 0.73 -20.90
C VAL A 757 5.49 1.77 -20.67
N SER A 758 5.90 3.01 -20.38
CA SER A 758 4.98 4.15 -20.20
C SER A 758 4.40 4.64 -21.53
N PHE A 759 3.33 5.43 -21.46
CA PHE A 759 2.78 6.08 -22.66
C PHE A 759 3.74 7.11 -23.24
N THR A 760 4.47 7.84 -22.39
CA THR A 760 5.53 8.77 -22.80
C THR A 760 6.61 8.07 -23.63
N ASP A 761 7.12 6.93 -23.15
CA ASP A 761 8.14 6.16 -23.86
C ASP A 761 7.62 5.64 -25.20
N ALA A 762 6.35 5.20 -25.23
CA ALA A 762 5.72 4.76 -26.47
C ALA A 762 5.60 5.90 -27.50
N LEU A 763 5.29 7.12 -27.06
CA LEU A 763 5.28 8.32 -27.92
C LEU A 763 6.69 8.62 -28.46
N ILE A 764 7.72 8.63 -27.61
CA ILE A 764 9.11 8.86 -28.03
C ILE A 764 9.55 7.83 -29.07
N LEU A 765 9.21 6.55 -28.87
CA LEU A 765 9.52 5.49 -29.83
C LEU A 765 8.82 5.71 -31.18
N ALA A 766 7.57 6.16 -31.19
CA ALA A 766 6.81 6.39 -32.42
C ALA A 766 7.22 7.65 -33.18
N PHE A 767 7.39 8.78 -32.48
CA PHE A 767 7.66 10.08 -33.09
C PHE A 767 9.15 10.26 -33.44
N CYS A 768 10.07 9.80 -32.58
CA CYS A 768 11.50 10.03 -32.78
C CYS A 768 12.20 9.00 -33.67
N HIS A 769 11.53 7.90 -34.04
CA HIS A 769 12.08 6.85 -34.91
C HIS A 769 11.28 6.68 -36.22
N PRO A 770 11.34 7.67 -37.14
CA PRO A 770 10.50 7.73 -38.36
C PRO A 770 10.55 6.49 -39.26
N ASN A 771 11.67 5.78 -39.26
CA ASN A 771 11.93 4.63 -40.13
C ASN A 771 11.42 3.29 -39.59
N ARG A 772 10.78 3.27 -38.41
CA ARG A 772 10.35 2.04 -37.73
C ARG A 772 8.83 1.93 -37.69
N MET A 773 8.23 1.46 -38.79
CA MET A 773 6.77 1.39 -38.95
C MET A 773 6.05 0.61 -37.85
N ILE A 774 6.71 -0.42 -37.30
CA ILE A 774 6.21 -1.24 -36.19
C ILE A 774 5.79 -0.40 -34.97
N TYR A 775 6.45 0.74 -34.70
CA TYR A 775 6.11 1.62 -33.59
C TYR A 775 5.06 2.67 -33.97
N GLN A 776 4.95 3.03 -35.26
CA GLN A 776 4.09 4.13 -35.71
C GLN A 776 2.68 3.68 -36.06
N LEU A 777 2.53 2.50 -36.68
CA LEU A 777 1.25 2.00 -37.17
C LEU A 777 0.13 1.99 -36.13
N PRO A 778 0.35 1.56 -34.87
CA PRO A 778 -0.71 1.58 -33.86
C PRO A 778 -1.26 2.99 -33.60
N PHE A 779 -0.40 4.02 -33.60
CA PHE A 779 -0.82 5.41 -33.45
C PHE A 779 -1.48 5.95 -34.72
N LEU A 780 -0.97 5.63 -35.91
CA LEU A 780 -1.57 6.06 -37.18
C LEU A 780 -2.96 5.45 -37.39
N SER A 781 -3.17 4.23 -36.89
CA SER A 781 -4.46 3.52 -36.93
C SER A 781 -5.50 4.03 -35.91
N TYR A 782 -5.12 4.99 -35.06
CA TYR A 782 -6.05 5.58 -34.11
C TYR A 782 -7.06 6.48 -34.83
N PRO A 783 -8.36 6.45 -34.46
CA PRO A 783 -9.33 7.40 -35.00
C PRO A 783 -8.90 8.84 -34.76
N ILE A 784 -9.21 9.74 -35.69
CA ILE A 784 -8.67 11.11 -35.75
C ILE A 784 -8.91 11.86 -34.44
N GLU A 785 -10.11 11.80 -33.86
CA GLU A 785 -10.42 12.37 -32.54
C GLU A 785 -9.46 11.93 -31.43
N GLY A 786 -9.12 10.64 -31.37
CA GLY A 786 -8.17 10.15 -30.38
C GLY A 786 -6.71 10.44 -30.77
N PHE A 787 -6.45 10.63 -32.07
CA PHE A 787 -5.14 11.07 -32.55
C PHE A 787 -4.87 12.54 -32.20
N VAL A 788 -5.89 13.40 -32.17
CA VAL A 788 -5.77 14.78 -31.65
C VAL A 788 -5.28 14.76 -30.19
N ALA A 789 -5.86 13.91 -29.34
CA ALA A 789 -5.37 13.71 -27.98
C ALA A 789 -3.91 13.17 -27.95
N ILE A 790 -3.53 12.26 -28.85
CA ILE A 790 -2.14 11.78 -28.98
C ILE A 790 -1.19 12.92 -29.34
N VAL A 791 -1.56 13.82 -30.25
CA VAL A 791 -0.78 15.01 -30.62
C VAL A 791 -0.65 15.96 -29.43
N SER A 792 -1.73 16.20 -28.70
CA SER A 792 -1.74 17.01 -27.47
C SER A 792 -0.83 16.42 -26.38
N LEU A 793 -0.74 15.09 -26.26
CA LEU A 793 0.20 14.43 -25.35
C LEU A 793 1.64 14.52 -25.85
N ALA A 794 1.88 14.30 -27.15
CA ALA A 794 3.21 14.36 -27.74
C ALA A 794 3.84 15.77 -27.63
N SER A 795 3.05 16.83 -27.77
CA SER A 795 3.52 18.22 -27.63
C SER A 795 4.00 18.58 -26.22
N GLN A 796 3.66 17.76 -25.22
CA GLN A 796 4.08 17.93 -23.83
C GLN A 796 5.35 17.15 -23.48
N VAL A 797 5.90 16.37 -24.42
CA VAL A 797 7.10 15.55 -24.21
C VAL A 797 8.33 16.31 -24.73
N GLU A 798 9.28 16.61 -23.84
CA GLU A 798 10.47 17.41 -24.15
C GLU A 798 11.35 16.79 -25.26
N ASP A 799 11.40 15.47 -25.36
CA ASP A 799 12.20 14.73 -26.36
C ASP A 799 11.55 14.72 -27.77
N ILE A 800 10.31 15.22 -27.92
CA ILE A 800 9.59 15.25 -29.19
C ILE A 800 9.57 16.68 -29.73
N GLU A 801 10.29 16.88 -30.83
CA GLU A 801 10.40 18.19 -31.48
C GLU A 801 9.13 18.53 -32.29
N PRO A 802 8.71 19.81 -32.38
CA PRO A 802 7.50 20.22 -33.10
C PRO A 802 7.41 19.72 -34.54
N PHE A 803 8.53 19.67 -35.27
CA PHE A 803 8.56 19.19 -36.65
C PHE A 803 8.28 17.67 -36.75
N GLN A 804 8.59 16.89 -35.71
CA GLN A 804 8.30 15.46 -35.67
C GLN A 804 6.79 15.23 -35.50
N ILE A 805 6.12 16.09 -34.72
CA ILE A 805 4.66 16.07 -34.55
C ILE A 805 3.98 16.45 -35.86
N GLU A 806 4.43 17.51 -36.51
CA GLU A 806 3.95 17.94 -37.84
C GLU A 806 4.08 16.80 -38.87
N LEU A 807 5.24 16.15 -38.94
CA LEU A 807 5.47 15.02 -39.84
C LEU A 807 4.56 13.82 -39.50
N PHE A 808 4.26 13.60 -38.23
CA PHE A 808 3.36 12.52 -37.81
C PHE A 808 1.89 12.82 -38.14
N ALA A 809 1.47 14.09 -38.01
CA ALA A 809 0.17 14.56 -38.48
C ALA A 809 0.01 14.38 -40.01
N TRP A 810 1.06 14.68 -40.78
CA TRP A 810 1.13 14.39 -42.20
C TRP A 810 0.92 12.91 -42.51
N LYS A 811 1.66 12.02 -41.83
CA LYS A 811 1.49 10.56 -42.00
C LYS A 811 0.09 10.08 -41.62
N ARG A 812 -0.53 10.67 -40.58
CA ARG A 812 -1.91 10.34 -40.19
C ARG A 812 -2.92 10.73 -41.26
N LEU A 813 -2.74 11.89 -41.90
CA LEU A 813 -3.55 12.30 -43.05
C LEU A 813 -3.40 11.28 -44.19
N LEU A 814 -2.18 10.93 -44.59
CA LEU A 814 -1.95 9.93 -45.64
C LEU A 814 -2.59 8.57 -45.31
N TYR A 815 -2.50 8.14 -44.05
CA TYR A 815 -3.13 6.91 -43.57
C TYR A 815 -4.65 6.98 -43.69
N HIS A 816 -5.27 8.10 -43.27
CA HIS A 816 -6.71 8.36 -43.42
C HIS A 816 -7.17 8.26 -44.88
N LEU A 817 -6.42 8.86 -45.80
CA LEU A 817 -6.75 8.80 -47.23
C LEU A 817 -6.73 7.34 -47.72
N GLY A 818 -5.74 6.56 -47.31
CA GLY A 818 -5.70 5.12 -47.57
C GLY A 818 -6.91 4.36 -47.00
N GLU A 819 -7.27 4.61 -45.73
CA GLU A 819 -8.45 4.02 -45.07
C GLU A 819 -9.75 4.31 -45.83
N ARG A 820 -9.95 5.58 -46.24
CA ARG A 820 -11.14 6.03 -46.97
C ARG A 820 -11.22 5.43 -48.36
N HIS A 821 -10.11 5.37 -49.09
CA HIS A 821 -10.09 4.73 -50.40
C HIS A 821 -10.41 3.24 -50.30
N LEU A 822 -9.84 2.54 -49.32
CA LEU A 822 -10.13 1.12 -49.10
C LEU A 822 -11.61 0.90 -48.75
N ALA A 823 -12.19 1.74 -47.89
CA ALA A 823 -13.61 1.65 -47.53
C ALA A 823 -14.53 1.86 -48.74
N ILE A 824 -14.26 2.87 -49.58
CA ILE A 824 -15.00 3.11 -50.83
C ILE A 824 -14.85 1.92 -51.76
N ARG A 825 -13.62 1.42 -51.95
CA ARG A 825 -13.34 0.25 -52.79
C ARG A 825 -14.09 -0.99 -52.36
N GLN A 826 -14.24 -1.22 -51.05
CA GLN A 826 -15.06 -2.30 -50.50
C GLN A 826 -16.56 -2.09 -50.75
N GLN A 827 -17.02 -0.83 -50.77
CA GLN A 827 -18.43 -0.48 -50.94
C GLN A 827 -18.89 -0.54 -52.41
N ILE A 828 -18.11 0.00 -53.35
CA ILE A 828 -18.50 0.17 -54.77
C ILE A 828 -17.65 -0.66 -55.74
N GLY A 829 -16.64 -1.37 -55.24
CA GLY A 829 -15.74 -2.20 -56.03
C GLY A 829 -14.52 -1.45 -56.60
N PRO A 830 -13.48 -2.20 -57.02
CA PRO A 830 -12.17 -1.67 -57.45
C PRO A 830 -12.26 -0.75 -58.67
N ASN A 831 -13.03 -1.15 -59.69
CA ASN A 831 -13.11 -0.38 -60.94
C ASN A 831 -13.76 0.98 -60.73
N GLU A 832 -14.84 1.04 -59.95
CA GLU A 832 -15.55 2.30 -59.67
C GLU A 832 -14.76 3.20 -58.72
N SER A 833 -14.10 2.64 -57.70
CA SER A 833 -13.24 3.41 -56.79
C SER A 833 -12.04 4.02 -57.52
N ASP A 834 -11.40 3.25 -58.41
CA ASP A 834 -10.24 3.71 -59.17
C ASP A 834 -10.66 4.76 -60.21
N ALA A 835 -11.85 4.63 -60.82
CA ALA A 835 -12.42 5.66 -61.70
C ALA A 835 -12.71 6.96 -60.94
N LYS A 836 -13.26 6.90 -59.72
CA LYS A 836 -13.46 8.07 -58.87
C LYS A 836 -12.12 8.74 -58.50
N LEU A 837 -11.10 7.96 -58.15
CA LEU A 837 -9.77 8.49 -57.85
C LEU A 837 -9.13 9.13 -59.09
N ARG A 838 -9.27 8.53 -60.28
CA ARG A 838 -8.83 9.15 -61.54
C ARG A 838 -9.50 10.49 -61.81
N GLY A 839 -10.79 10.62 -61.50
CA GLY A 839 -11.51 11.90 -61.64
C GLY A 839 -10.96 13.04 -60.78
N ILE A 840 -10.24 12.70 -59.69
CA ILE A 840 -9.57 13.68 -58.82
C ILE A 840 -8.14 13.98 -59.31
N LEU A 841 -7.49 13.01 -59.96
CA LEU A 841 -6.07 13.04 -60.31
C LEU A 841 -5.76 13.57 -61.71
N PHE A 842 -6.76 13.69 -62.57
CA PHE A 842 -6.57 14.04 -63.97
C PHE A 842 -7.51 15.14 -64.42
N GLU A 843 -6.99 16.09 -65.20
CA GLU A 843 -7.83 17.11 -65.83
C GLU A 843 -8.70 16.49 -66.94
N PRO A 844 -9.98 16.90 -67.05
CA PRO A 844 -10.84 16.43 -68.12
C PRO A 844 -10.30 16.86 -69.49
N ALA A 845 -10.23 15.92 -70.44
CA ALA A 845 -9.73 16.18 -71.79
C ALA A 845 -10.56 17.30 -72.46
N ILE A 846 -9.91 18.43 -72.78
CA ILE A 846 -10.57 19.55 -73.46
C ILE A 846 -10.88 19.13 -74.89
N THR A 847 -12.14 18.79 -75.18
CA THR A 847 -12.66 18.77 -76.55
C THR A 847 -12.89 20.20 -76.99
N SER A 848 -11.92 20.79 -77.68
CA SER A 848 -12.10 22.10 -78.33
C SER A 848 -13.15 21.98 -79.45
N PRO A 849 -14.25 22.77 -79.45
CA PRO A 849 -15.16 22.82 -80.58
C PRO A 849 -14.52 23.63 -81.71
N LEU A 850 -14.16 22.96 -82.82
CA LEU A 850 -13.76 23.63 -84.05
C LEU A 850 -14.96 24.33 -84.70
N SER A 851 -15.04 25.64 -84.55
CA SER A 851 -15.81 26.52 -85.42
C SER A 851 -15.06 26.72 -86.75
N GLY A 852 -15.71 26.39 -87.86
CA GLY A 852 -15.53 27.10 -89.14
C GLY A 852 -14.47 26.58 -90.13
N THR A 853 -14.94 25.79 -91.09
CA THR A 853 -14.58 25.80 -92.54
C THR A 853 -13.13 25.68 -93.04
N SER A 854 -13.00 24.69 -93.94
CA SER A 854 -12.03 24.50 -95.04
C SER A 854 -10.61 23.97 -94.76
N SER A 855 -10.45 22.69 -95.11
CA SER A 855 -9.30 22.07 -95.79
C SER A 855 -7.88 22.42 -95.34
N SER A 856 -7.31 21.59 -94.45
CA SER A 856 -6.10 20.82 -94.75
C SER A 856 -5.92 19.74 -93.68
N ALA A 857 -5.59 18.52 -94.11
CA ALA A 857 -5.44 17.37 -93.23
C ALA A 857 -4.17 17.52 -92.37
N SER A 858 -4.35 17.59 -91.06
CA SER A 858 -3.34 17.26 -90.05
C SER A 858 -4.03 16.38 -89.00
N PRO A 859 -3.41 15.28 -88.53
CA PRO A 859 -4.04 14.41 -87.55
C PRO A 859 -4.22 15.17 -86.25
N SER A 860 -5.46 15.24 -85.78
CA SER A 860 -5.81 15.80 -84.48
C SER A 860 -5.16 14.95 -83.38
N THR A 861 -4.11 15.48 -82.77
CA THR A 861 -3.49 14.94 -81.56
C THR A 861 -4.53 14.98 -80.45
N ARG A 862 -5.14 13.83 -80.12
CA ARG A 862 -5.90 13.69 -78.87
C ARG A 862 -4.89 13.84 -77.73
N VAL A 863 -4.87 15.01 -77.09
CA VAL A 863 -4.18 15.20 -75.81
C VAL A 863 -4.96 14.39 -74.79
N GLY A 864 -4.32 13.34 -74.25
CA GLY A 864 -4.90 12.54 -73.18
C GLY A 864 -5.09 13.38 -71.91
N PRO A 865 -5.84 12.88 -70.92
CA PRO A 865 -5.97 13.55 -69.62
C PRO A 865 -4.59 13.79 -68.99
N SER A 866 -4.29 15.04 -68.62
CA SER A 866 -3.03 15.44 -67.99
C SER A 866 -3.07 15.14 -66.48
N PRO A 867 -1.99 14.59 -65.89
CA PRO A 867 -1.92 14.34 -64.45
C PRO A 867 -1.84 15.67 -63.67
N ILE A 868 -2.54 15.74 -62.54
CA ILE A 868 -2.50 16.89 -61.63
C ILE A 868 -1.32 16.74 -60.69
N LEU A 869 -0.38 17.69 -60.74
CA LEU A 869 0.90 17.64 -60.01
C LEU A 869 0.87 18.35 -58.65
N SER A 870 -0.26 18.92 -58.25
CA SER A 870 -0.43 19.55 -56.94
C SER A 870 -1.90 19.52 -56.56
N ILE A 871 -2.21 18.97 -55.38
CA ILE A 871 -3.58 18.79 -54.89
C ILE A 871 -3.70 19.44 -53.52
N SER A 872 -4.54 20.45 -53.40
CA SER A 872 -4.81 21.10 -52.11
C SER A 872 -5.83 20.31 -51.30
N LEU A 873 -5.85 20.50 -49.97
CA LEU A 873 -6.85 19.87 -49.10
C LEU A 873 -8.28 20.33 -49.42
N ALA A 874 -8.45 21.55 -49.94
CA ALA A 874 -9.75 22.04 -50.37
C ALA A 874 -10.36 21.17 -51.48
N VAL A 875 -9.56 20.74 -52.47
CA VAL A 875 -10.01 19.82 -53.54
C VAL A 875 -10.43 18.46 -52.95
N LEU A 876 -9.77 18.01 -51.88
CA LEU A 876 -10.15 16.78 -51.19
C LEU A 876 -11.42 16.94 -50.35
N GLY A 877 -11.74 18.15 -49.89
CA GLY A 877 -12.98 18.50 -49.18
C GLY A 877 -14.24 18.22 -50.01
N ASP A 878 -14.15 18.49 -51.32
CA ASP A 878 -15.20 18.21 -52.31
C ASP A 878 -15.24 16.74 -52.76
N SER A 879 -14.35 15.90 -52.23
CA SER A 879 -14.19 14.49 -52.61
C SER A 879 -14.67 13.53 -51.50
N TYR A 880 -14.60 12.23 -51.78
CA TYR A 880 -14.96 11.21 -50.78
C TYR A 880 -13.92 11.01 -49.66
N PHE A 881 -12.75 11.63 -49.80
CA PHE A 881 -11.66 11.55 -48.82
C PHE A 881 -11.94 12.38 -47.57
N LEU A 882 -12.39 13.64 -47.73
CA LEU A 882 -12.68 14.58 -46.65
C LEU A 882 -14.07 15.22 -46.81
N PRO A 883 -15.16 14.44 -46.94
CA PRO A 883 -16.47 15.01 -47.23
C PRO A 883 -16.92 15.98 -46.13
N GLU A 884 -17.33 17.20 -46.51
CA GLU A 884 -17.72 18.27 -45.56
C GLU A 884 -18.70 17.80 -44.48
N SER A 885 -19.69 16.99 -44.88
CA SER A 885 -20.69 16.39 -43.98
C SER A 885 -20.13 15.53 -42.83
N SER A 886 -18.87 15.10 -42.91
CA SER A 886 -18.23 14.26 -41.89
C SER A 886 -17.51 15.05 -40.79
N GLY A 887 -17.25 16.35 -40.98
CA GLY A 887 -16.48 17.17 -40.04
C GLY A 887 -14.99 16.77 -39.91
N VAL A 888 -14.49 15.78 -40.65
CA VAL A 888 -13.13 15.25 -40.51
C VAL A 888 -12.04 16.31 -40.75
N ALA A 889 -12.26 17.23 -41.68
CA ALA A 889 -11.32 18.34 -41.90
C ALA A 889 -11.14 19.20 -40.63
N ILE A 890 -12.24 19.49 -39.94
CA ILE A 890 -12.24 20.24 -38.66
C ILE A 890 -11.48 19.45 -37.58
N GLN A 891 -11.61 18.12 -37.56
CA GLN A 891 -10.86 17.28 -36.62
C GLN A 891 -9.34 17.37 -36.81
N PHE A 892 -8.88 17.44 -38.07
CA PHE A 892 -7.46 17.67 -38.34
C PHE A 892 -7.01 19.09 -37.97
N GLN A 893 -7.85 20.09 -38.23
CA GLN A 893 -7.55 21.50 -37.89
C GLN A 893 -7.38 21.72 -36.38
N ARG A 894 -8.01 20.90 -35.53
CA ARG A 894 -7.79 20.91 -34.06
C ARG A 894 -6.37 20.57 -33.61
N MET A 895 -5.53 20.02 -34.49
CA MET A 895 -4.10 19.85 -34.21
C MET A 895 -3.32 21.17 -34.30
N GLY A 896 -3.97 22.28 -34.66
CA GLY A 896 -3.43 23.63 -34.63
C GLY A 896 -2.19 23.81 -35.50
N ASP A 897 -1.14 24.38 -34.89
CA ASP A 897 0.13 24.72 -35.56
C ASP A 897 0.84 23.51 -36.19
N TYR A 898 0.52 22.29 -35.78
CA TYR A 898 1.08 21.07 -36.35
C TYR A 898 0.40 20.63 -37.66
N PHE A 899 -0.80 21.12 -37.95
CA PHE A 899 -1.53 20.79 -39.18
C PHE A 899 -1.65 21.99 -40.14
N ALA A 900 -1.60 23.22 -39.64
CA ALA A 900 -1.67 24.43 -40.46
C ALA A 900 -0.65 24.47 -41.64
N PRO A 901 0.61 24.01 -41.49
CA PRO A 901 1.55 23.95 -42.62
C PRO A 901 1.12 22.98 -43.72
N ILE A 902 0.49 21.85 -43.35
CA ILE A 902 0.02 20.81 -44.28
C ILE A 902 -1.12 21.35 -45.15
N GLU A 903 -1.99 22.16 -44.56
CA GLU A 903 -3.12 22.76 -45.26
C GLU A 903 -2.69 23.86 -46.24
N THR A 904 -1.68 24.66 -45.88
CA THR A 904 -1.38 25.93 -46.57
C THR A 904 -0.17 25.89 -47.51
N THR A 905 0.74 24.93 -47.37
CA THR A 905 2.02 24.93 -48.11
C THR A 905 1.94 24.15 -49.41
N ALA A 906 2.43 24.76 -50.51
CA ALA A 906 2.41 24.15 -51.85
C ALA A 906 3.22 22.84 -51.96
N ASP A 907 4.33 22.71 -51.22
CA ASP A 907 5.16 21.50 -51.26
C ASP A 907 4.43 20.28 -50.66
N TYR A 908 3.60 20.49 -49.63
CA TYR A 908 2.72 19.44 -49.11
C TYR A 908 1.65 19.04 -50.14
N HIS A 909 1.11 19.99 -50.90
CA HIS A 909 0.13 19.71 -51.96
C HIS A 909 0.75 18.93 -53.13
N ALA A 910 2.02 19.20 -53.43
CA ALA A 910 2.81 18.43 -54.39
C ALA A 910 3.10 17.00 -53.89
N ALA A 911 3.55 16.83 -52.65
CA ALA A 911 3.74 15.52 -52.02
C ALA A 911 2.43 14.71 -51.99
N LEU A 912 1.31 15.38 -51.72
CA LEU A 912 -0.03 14.78 -51.71
C LEU A 912 -0.43 14.25 -53.09
N ALA A 913 -0.12 14.99 -54.16
CA ALA A 913 -0.36 14.53 -55.52
C ALA A 913 0.42 13.25 -55.84
N VAL A 914 1.72 13.21 -55.54
CA VAL A 914 2.57 12.02 -55.72
C VAL A 914 2.00 10.82 -54.93
N PHE A 915 1.59 11.04 -53.67
CA PHE A 915 0.97 10.00 -52.86
C PHE A 915 -0.31 9.45 -53.48
N LEU A 916 -1.23 10.32 -53.93
CA LEU A 916 -2.51 9.88 -54.49
C LEU A 916 -2.35 9.16 -55.84
N HIS A 917 -1.40 9.57 -56.68
CA HIS A 917 -1.01 8.82 -57.87
C HIS A 917 -0.44 7.45 -57.52
N THR A 918 0.40 7.37 -56.49
CA THR A 918 0.93 6.10 -55.97
C THR A 918 -0.20 5.21 -55.43
N LEU A 919 -1.19 5.80 -54.76
CA LEU A 919 -2.38 5.10 -54.27
C LEU A 919 -3.19 4.49 -55.41
N LEU A 920 -3.46 5.24 -56.48
CA LEU A 920 -4.16 4.74 -57.65
C LEU A 920 -3.40 3.58 -58.32
N HIS A 921 -2.07 3.70 -58.42
CA HIS A 921 -1.26 2.63 -59.01
C HIS A 921 -1.31 1.37 -58.14
N VAL A 922 -1.01 1.48 -56.85
CA VAL A 922 -1.01 0.35 -55.92
C VAL A 922 -2.40 -0.29 -55.82
N SER A 923 -3.47 0.51 -55.82
CA SER A 923 -4.84 -0.01 -55.81
C SER A 923 -5.14 -0.80 -57.09
N SER A 924 -4.72 -0.30 -58.27
CA SER A 924 -4.97 -0.98 -59.55
C SER A 924 -4.23 -2.31 -59.71
N VAL A 925 -3.02 -2.45 -59.13
CA VAL A 925 -2.19 -3.67 -59.23
C VAL A 925 -2.73 -4.82 -58.37
N TYR A 926 -3.45 -4.50 -57.29
CA TYR A 926 -3.97 -5.51 -56.36
C TYR A 926 -5.49 -5.64 -56.47
N GLU A 927 -5.94 -6.41 -57.47
CA GLU A 927 -7.36 -6.71 -57.72
C GLU A 927 -8.01 -7.59 -56.63
N ASN A 928 -7.23 -8.34 -55.84
CA ASN A 928 -7.76 -9.27 -54.83
C ASN A 928 -7.77 -8.65 -53.41
N GLY A 929 -8.97 -8.55 -52.83
CA GLY A 929 -9.30 -7.84 -51.57
C GLY A 929 -8.76 -8.42 -50.26
N LEU A 930 -7.45 -8.66 -50.18
CA LEU A 930 -6.78 -9.26 -49.01
C LEU A 930 -5.98 -8.26 -48.14
N LEU A 931 -6.02 -6.96 -48.43
CA LEU A 931 -5.29 -5.96 -47.66
C LEU A 931 -6.25 -5.18 -46.75
N ASP A 932 -5.94 -5.18 -45.46
CA ASP A 932 -6.44 -4.18 -44.53
C ASP A 932 -5.69 -2.84 -44.73
N ALA A 933 -6.10 -1.80 -44.00
CA ALA A 933 -5.52 -0.47 -44.14
C ALA A 933 -4.02 -0.45 -43.81
N GLU A 934 -3.59 -1.23 -42.82
CA GLU A 934 -2.19 -1.37 -42.42
C GLU A 934 -1.33 -1.97 -43.54
N GLY A 935 -1.81 -3.07 -44.15
CA GLY A 935 -1.16 -3.72 -45.28
C GLY A 935 -1.10 -2.81 -46.52
N LEU A 936 -2.16 -2.06 -46.80
CA LEU A 936 -2.17 -1.07 -47.89
C LEU A 936 -1.13 0.03 -47.64
N PHE A 937 -1.12 0.64 -46.45
CA PHE A 937 -0.21 1.72 -46.13
C PHE A 937 1.27 1.31 -46.19
N THR A 938 1.59 0.10 -45.69
CA THR A 938 2.94 -0.48 -45.78
C THR A 938 3.39 -0.64 -47.23
N ARG A 939 2.49 -1.04 -48.13
CA ARG A 939 2.78 -1.16 -49.56
C ARG A 939 2.94 0.18 -50.25
N LEU A 940 2.12 1.17 -49.89
CA LEU A 940 2.26 2.54 -50.42
C LEU A 940 3.64 3.11 -50.08
N ARG A 941 4.09 2.94 -48.83
CA ARG A 941 5.42 3.38 -48.41
C ARG A 941 6.54 2.66 -49.15
N TYR A 942 6.46 1.33 -49.26
CA TYR A 942 7.44 0.54 -50.03
C TYR A 942 7.50 0.96 -51.50
N ARG A 943 6.35 1.28 -52.09
CA ARG A 943 6.28 1.75 -53.47
C ARG A 943 6.85 3.15 -53.62
N ALA A 944 6.50 4.08 -52.74
CA ALA A 944 7.05 5.43 -52.76
C ALA A 944 8.57 5.44 -52.60
N ASP A 945 9.13 4.62 -51.70
CA ASP A 945 10.59 4.43 -51.55
C ASP A 945 11.24 3.89 -52.83
N LYS A 946 10.57 3.00 -53.56
CA LYS A 946 11.05 2.56 -54.89
C LYS A 946 11.04 3.68 -55.93
N VAL A 947 9.95 4.44 -55.99
CA VAL A 947 9.79 5.55 -56.95
C VAL A 947 10.84 6.63 -56.67
N GLN A 948 11.04 6.99 -55.40
CA GLN A 948 12.08 7.93 -54.99
C GLN A 948 13.48 7.46 -55.43
N ARG A 949 13.84 6.20 -55.18
CA ARG A 949 15.16 5.68 -55.58
C ARG A 949 15.40 5.64 -57.08
N ALA A 950 14.34 5.64 -57.89
CA ALA A 950 14.42 5.64 -59.33
C ALA A 950 14.58 7.05 -59.93
N VAL A 951 14.22 8.10 -59.18
CA VAL A 951 14.34 9.50 -59.61
C VAL A 951 15.51 10.17 -58.87
N GLU A 952 16.54 10.57 -59.62
CA GLU A 952 17.70 11.30 -59.06
C GLU A 952 17.27 12.61 -58.37
N ASP A 953 17.93 12.95 -57.26
CA ASP A 953 17.68 14.16 -56.46
C ASP A 953 16.22 14.34 -55.97
N SER A 954 15.49 13.23 -55.77
CA SER A 954 14.11 13.24 -55.28
C SER A 954 13.98 12.96 -53.77
N HIS A 955 12.91 13.51 -53.18
CA HIS A 955 12.64 13.47 -51.74
C HIS A 955 11.53 12.47 -51.40
N ASP A 956 11.61 11.88 -50.20
CA ASP A 956 10.62 10.92 -49.71
C ASP A 956 9.32 11.64 -49.33
N VAL A 957 8.20 11.26 -49.95
CA VAL A 957 6.89 11.92 -49.70
C VAL A 957 6.33 11.69 -48.29
N PHE A 958 6.78 10.66 -47.58
CA PHE A 958 6.39 10.35 -46.21
C PHE A 958 7.30 11.01 -45.17
N GLU A 959 8.60 11.16 -45.46
CA GLU A 959 9.59 11.65 -44.49
C GLU A 959 10.05 13.10 -44.75
N GLU A 960 10.03 13.56 -46.00
CA GLU A 960 10.52 14.88 -46.42
C GLU A 960 9.50 15.64 -47.31
N PRO A 961 8.21 15.72 -46.94
CA PRO A 961 7.15 16.25 -47.80
C PRO A 961 7.37 17.72 -48.21
N LYS A 962 8.01 18.53 -47.37
CA LYS A 962 8.34 19.94 -47.65
C LYS A 962 9.39 20.14 -48.75
N LEU A 963 10.08 19.08 -49.15
CA LEU A 963 11.14 19.14 -50.17
C LEU A 963 10.66 18.62 -51.52
N VAL A 964 9.40 18.18 -51.63
CA VAL A 964 8.80 17.67 -52.87
C VAL A 964 8.34 18.86 -53.73
N GLY A 965 9.27 19.45 -54.48
CA GLY A 965 9.02 20.62 -55.34
C GLY A 965 8.56 20.31 -56.77
N SER A 966 8.17 21.35 -57.52
CA SER A 966 7.55 21.26 -58.85
C SER A 966 8.36 20.57 -59.95
N GLY A 967 9.70 20.55 -59.86
CA GLY A 967 10.57 19.84 -60.81
C GLY A 967 10.61 18.32 -60.59
N ASN A 968 10.52 17.87 -59.33
CA ASN A 968 10.64 16.47 -58.95
C ASN A 968 9.29 15.73 -59.06
N VAL A 969 8.18 16.44 -58.87
CA VAL A 969 6.84 15.83 -58.85
C VAL A 969 6.47 15.19 -60.18
N THR A 970 6.75 15.85 -61.31
CA THR A 970 6.50 15.29 -62.65
C THR A 970 7.21 13.96 -62.82
N ALA A 971 8.52 13.91 -62.51
CA ALA A 971 9.32 12.71 -62.61
C ALA A 971 8.85 11.61 -61.65
N LEU A 972 8.48 11.96 -60.41
CA LEU A 972 7.95 11.00 -59.42
C LEU A 972 6.60 10.41 -59.85
N VAL A 973 5.70 11.23 -60.42
CA VAL A 973 4.40 10.74 -60.92
C VAL A 973 4.59 9.87 -62.16
N GLU A 974 5.41 10.27 -63.11
CA GLU A 974 5.72 9.48 -64.31
C GLU A 974 6.36 8.14 -63.95
N GLU A 975 7.37 8.16 -63.07
CA GLU A 975 8.07 6.95 -62.63
C GLU A 975 7.17 6.04 -61.76
N GLY A 976 6.24 6.65 -61.03
CA GLY A 976 5.18 5.96 -60.29
C GLY A 976 4.34 5.02 -61.17
N TYR A 977 4.17 5.34 -62.46
CA TYR A 977 3.45 4.51 -63.42
C TYR A 977 4.35 3.61 -64.28
N SER A 978 5.65 3.92 -64.42
CA SER A 978 6.59 3.18 -65.27
C SER A 978 7.13 1.90 -64.59
N LEU A 979 7.30 1.93 -63.27
CA LEU A 979 7.80 0.80 -62.48
C LEU A 979 6.73 -0.30 -62.42
N ASN A 980 6.98 -1.50 -62.95
CA ASN A 980 6.09 -2.65 -62.75
C ASN A 980 6.44 -3.41 -61.46
#